data_AF-A0A8J2SRP0-F1
#
_entry.id   AF-A0A8J2SRP0-F1
#
_cell.length_a   1.000
_cell.length_b   1.000
_cell.length_c   1.000
_cell.angle_alpha   90.00
_cell.angle_beta   90.00
_cell.angle_gamma   90.00
#
_symmetry.space_group_name_H-M   'P 1'
#
loop_
_entity.id
_entity.type
_entity.pdbx_description
1 polymer ?
#
loop_
_entity_poly.entity_id
_entity_poly.type
_entity_poly.pdbx_seq_one_letter_code
_entity_poly.pdbx_strand_id
1 'polypeptide(L)'
;MRILALHGSAQTSTLFEQRLGPLIKRLGARQHQITCIDAPHALPLRDGQETSLGWWREDGTGLEESLDVVDAAWRAGRYDALIGFSSGGACAFAVANRLPGLKALIIAGAPRRTEAAPPPCSTLLVAGRNDKLVPRDETLALAPGAQTHVHELGHSLPCRARDVDVYVSFLERAVRGDEHAETAAARDEELEALEAIFSDDFQRDRTRVRLDRGPFPGDIYLAFEMRGSYPAAGGALRLTVVSDALSLAELPQRASRSIARAAAAAVKDDLEAGEPCVMSAVQAANDYIADYDPEADDEPAAGDDEDAATASDNDEENGEEGVDAAISSAEISAYRAAAKEVLRRREEAATTVAPPSKHRGEFEVVVGVVGKPSAGKSTFFNAVTRATGALAAKVAAYPFTTIDPNVREGLYGVLDPDPALALGRPLSACPPHGRDAQGRRLLPVLLKDVAGLVPGAYAGKGKGNRFLNDLCDADALVHVVDASAETDAGGAAINSEDAASDALAFEISWVREELHRWIAGNVASKWRSVVRLARLDRDGMLALDRLLDLFNGYRASNATARRALEVAGLEKERNISGWGKDQLHRLVAAFLEVRFPTVVALNKCDRPSAKQRVTELLADGAAGDDLVPCCARVEAALVVARANGSLAYEDGAGAFNGDGPAGAADYLTEWGTTGVLDAISRAVAGARPVHAYPVADLGSLRGALSPGPLATCLAFRRGATVEDVFIALKRRGGGGDFVRADALSADGSKRRQAKPKDPLGADTAVLKVSSNRKAAWQQQSGPA
;
A
#
# COMPACT_ATOMS: atom_id res chain seq x y z
N MET A 1 -24.83 -19.07 -20.77
CA MET A 1 -24.13 -20.38 -20.90
C MET A 1 -25.10 -21.50 -20.59
N ARG A 2 -24.87 -22.67 -21.18
CA ARG A 2 -25.60 -23.90 -20.84
C ARG A 2 -24.70 -24.81 -20.01
N ILE A 3 -25.20 -25.24 -18.86
CA ILE A 3 -24.44 -26.02 -17.88
C ILE A 3 -25.13 -27.37 -17.72
N LEU A 4 -24.37 -28.46 -17.88
CA LEU A 4 -24.86 -29.80 -17.58
C LEU A 4 -24.47 -30.17 -16.14
N ALA A 5 -25.40 -30.72 -15.37
CA ALA A 5 -25.17 -31.05 -13.96
C ALA A 5 -25.45 -32.53 -13.65
N LEU A 6 -24.47 -33.20 -13.03
CA LEU A 6 -24.52 -34.61 -12.66
C LEU A 6 -24.68 -34.75 -11.14
N HIS A 7 -25.75 -35.42 -10.72
CA HIS A 7 -26.08 -35.62 -9.32
C HIS A 7 -25.20 -36.68 -8.64
N GLY A 8 -25.04 -36.62 -7.32
CA GLY A 8 -24.44 -37.71 -6.52
C GLY A 8 -25.34 -38.95 -6.40
N SER A 9 -24.90 -39.98 -5.67
CA SER A 9 -25.66 -41.23 -5.53
C SER A 9 -27.02 -41.03 -4.83
N ALA A 10 -27.95 -41.97 -5.09
CA ALA A 10 -29.21 -42.09 -4.35
C ALA A 10 -30.15 -40.86 -4.45
N GLN A 11 -30.24 -40.24 -5.62
CA GLN A 11 -31.23 -39.19 -5.94
C GLN A 11 -31.59 -39.20 -7.43
N THR A 12 -32.70 -38.54 -7.79
CA THR A 12 -33.11 -38.28 -9.18
C THR A 12 -32.72 -36.86 -9.60
N SER A 13 -32.69 -36.59 -10.90
CA SER A 13 -32.49 -35.27 -11.49
C SER A 13 -33.46 -34.24 -10.92
N THR A 14 -34.74 -34.59 -10.78
CA THR A 14 -35.78 -33.72 -10.20
C THR A 14 -35.50 -33.36 -8.73
N LEU A 15 -35.10 -34.33 -7.90
CA LEU A 15 -34.76 -34.06 -6.50
C LEU A 15 -33.48 -33.22 -6.38
N PHE A 16 -32.54 -33.47 -7.28
CA PHE A 16 -31.28 -32.76 -7.35
C PHE A 16 -31.46 -31.30 -7.79
N GLU A 17 -32.33 -31.02 -8.77
CA GLU A 17 -32.71 -29.66 -9.17
C GLU A 17 -33.29 -28.85 -8.01
N GLN A 18 -34.18 -29.45 -7.21
CA GLN A 18 -34.74 -28.79 -6.03
C GLN A 18 -33.65 -28.39 -5.03
N ARG A 19 -32.65 -29.26 -4.81
CA ARG A 19 -31.54 -29.00 -3.89
C ARG A 19 -30.54 -27.98 -4.45
N LEU A 20 -30.39 -27.89 -5.78
CA LEU A 20 -29.58 -26.88 -6.46
C LEU A 20 -30.26 -25.50 -6.53
N GLY A 21 -31.49 -25.35 -6.05
CA GLY A 21 -32.30 -24.13 -6.15
C GLY A 21 -31.57 -22.79 -5.94
N PRO A 22 -30.73 -22.62 -4.90
CA PRO A 22 -29.95 -21.40 -4.70
C PRO A 22 -28.99 -21.08 -5.86
N LEU A 23 -28.29 -22.09 -6.39
CA LEU A 23 -27.38 -21.96 -7.51
C LEU A 23 -28.14 -21.71 -8.82
N ILE A 24 -29.23 -22.44 -9.06
CA ILE A 24 -30.11 -22.25 -10.24
C ILE A 24 -30.65 -20.82 -10.27
N LYS A 25 -31.15 -20.31 -9.15
CA LYS A 25 -31.70 -18.95 -9.04
C LYS A 25 -30.64 -17.89 -9.36
N ARG A 26 -29.41 -18.07 -8.86
CA ARG A 26 -28.33 -17.09 -9.03
C ARG A 26 -27.73 -17.11 -10.43
N LEU A 27 -27.59 -18.29 -11.03
CA LEU A 27 -27.22 -18.46 -12.44
C LEU A 27 -28.29 -17.92 -13.39
N GLY A 28 -29.57 -18.18 -13.11
CA GLY A 28 -30.71 -17.69 -13.89
C GLY A 28 -30.83 -16.17 -13.88
N ALA A 29 -30.57 -15.52 -12.73
CA ALA A 29 -30.50 -14.05 -12.63
C ALA A 29 -29.43 -13.44 -13.55
N ARG A 30 -28.44 -14.23 -13.98
CA ARG A 30 -27.36 -13.85 -14.89
C ARG A 30 -27.48 -14.49 -16.28
N GLN A 31 -28.67 -14.97 -16.64
CA GLN A 31 -28.98 -15.57 -17.95
C GLN A 31 -28.19 -16.86 -18.26
N HIS A 32 -27.77 -17.62 -17.25
CA HIS A 32 -27.22 -18.96 -17.43
C HIS A 32 -28.31 -20.02 -17.17
N GLN A 33 -28.26 -21.11 -17.94
CA GLN A 33 -29.18 -22.23 -17.82
C GLN A 33 -28.44 -23.48 -17.35
N ILE A 34 -29.00 -24.19 -16.39
CA ILE A 34 -28.49 -25.46 -15.88
C ILE A 34 -29.51 -26.57 -16.13
N THR A 35 -29.05 -27.71 -16.61
CA THR A 35 -29.86 -28.90 -16.88
C THR A 35 -29.31 -30.07 -16.08
N CYS A 36 -30.15 -30.72 -15.30
CA CYS A 36 -29.79 -31.94 -14.58
C CYS A 36 -30.24 -33.17 -15.38
N ILE A 37 -29.46 -34.25 -15.33
CA ILE A 37 -29.79 -35.53 -15.98
C ILE A 37 -29.75 -36.68 -14.98
N ASP A 38 -30.56 -37.70 -15.20
CA ASP A 38 -30.59 -38.91 -14.38
C ASP A 38 -29.46 -39.88 -14.76
N ALA A 39 -28.88 -40.50 -13.74
CA ALA A 39 -27.90 -41.56 -13.93
C ALA A 39 -28.55 -42.85 -14.48
N PRO A 40 -27.86 -43.62 -15.35
CA PRO A 40 -28.46 -44.79 -16.03
C PRO A 40 -28.75 -45.99 -15.13
N HIS A 41 -28.09 -46.11 -13.98
CA HIS A 41 -28.22 -47.28 -13.12
C HIS A 41 -29.22 -47.03 -11.99
N ALA A 42 -30.25 -47.86 -11.93
CA ALA A 42 -31.27 -47.84 -10.89
C ALA A 42 -30.81 -48.56 -9.61
N LEU A 43 -30.99 -47.92 -8.45
CA LEU A 43 -30.84 -48.56 -7.15
C LEU A 43 -32.10 -49.37 -6.76
N PRO A 44 -31.95 -50.48 -6.02
CA PRO A 44 -33.10 -51.22 -5.48
C PRO A 44 -33.98 -50.31 -4.63
N LEU A 45 -35.31 -50.44 -4.80
CA LEU A 45 -36.29 -49.70 -3.99
C LEU A 45 -36.14 -50.11 -2.51
N ARG A 46 -36.03 -49.12 -1.62
CA ARG A 46 -36.11 -49.34 -0.17
C ARG A 46 -37.58 -49.31 0.27
N ASP A 47 -37.90 -49.99 1.38
CA ASP A 47 -39.27 -50.01 1.93
C ASP A 47 -39.80 -48.58 2.12
N GLY A 48 -40.91 -48.27 1.43
CA GLY A 48 -41.56 -46.96 1.45
C GLY A 48 -41.13 -45.97 0.35
N GLN A 49 -40.26 -46.35 -0.60
CA GLN A 49 -39.94 -45.51 -1.76
C GLN A 49 -40.80 -45.84 -2.99
N GLU A 50 -41.41 -44.80 -3.59
CA GLU A 50 -42.23 -44.92 -4.81
C GLU A 50 -41.42 -44.87 -6.12
N THR A 51 -40.17 -44.38 -6.08
CA THR A 51 -39.34 -44.16 -7.29
C THR A 51 -37.92 -44.67 -7.08
N SER A 52 -37.36 -45.36 -8.09
CA SER A 52 -35.97 -45.81 -8.06
C SER A 52 -35.01 -44.62 -8.21
N LEU A 53 -33.89 -44.67 -7.48
CA LEU A 53 -32.89 -43.60 -7.44
C LEU A 53 -31.72 -43.94 -8.38
N GLY A 54 -31.13 -42.93 -9.02
CA GLY A 54 -30.03 -43.11 -9.96
C GLY A 54 -28.66 -43.20 -9.28
N TRP A 55 -27.74 -43.94 -9.92
CA TRP A 55 -26.33 -44.01 -9.56
C TRP A 55 -25.41 -44.04 -10.80
N TRP A 56 -24.42 -43.14 -10.85
CA TRP A 56 -23.28 -43.22 -11.77
C TRP A 56 -22.31 -44.31 -11.31
N ARG A 57 -22.12 -45.36 -12.12
CA ARG A 57 -21.09 -46.36 -11.81
C ARG A 57 -19.72 -45.81 -12.18
N GLU A 58 -18.75 -46.03 -11.30
CA GLU A 58 -17.42 -45.41 -11.35
C GLU A 58 -16.33 -46.40 -11.78
N ASP A 59 -16.69 -47.68 -11.99
CA ASP A 59 -15.78 -48.78 -12.32
C ASP A 59 -16.42 -49.82 -13.27
N GLY A 60 -15.55 -50.62 -13.91
CA GLY A 60 -15.93 -51.75 -14.77
C GLY A 60 -16.77 -51.38 -16.00
N THR A 61 -17.62 -52.30 -16.47
CA THR A 61 -18.51 -52.08 -17.62
C THR A 61 -19.60 -51.04 -17.37
N GLY A 62 -19.94 -50.79 -16.09
CA GLY A 62 -20.93 -49.78 -15.71
C GLY A 62 -20.44 -48.33 -15.83
N LEU A 63 -19.12 -48.12 -15.78
CA LEU A 63 -18.51 -46.81 -16.02
C LEU A 63 -18.78 -46.37 -17.46
N GLU A 64 -18.52 -47.22 -18.45
CA GLU A 64 -18.67 -46.85 -19.86
C GLU A 64 -20.13 -46.46 -20.21
N GLU A 65 -21.12 -47.20 -19.69
CA GLU A 65 -22.54 -46.83 -19.81
C GLU A 65 -22.87 -45.48 -19.17
N SER A 66 -22.22 -45.15 -18.04
CA SER A 66 -22.37 -43.86 -17.37
C SER A 66 -21.78 -42.73 -18.22
N LEU A 67 -20.61 -42.95 -18.82
CA LEU A 67 -19.94 -41.99 -19.70
C LEU A 67 -20.73 -41.75 -20.99
N ASP A 68 -21.26 -42.82 -21.61
CA ASP A 68 -22.06 -42.74 -22.84
C ASP A 68 -23.32 -41.90 -22.67
N VAL A 69 -24.01 -42.03 -21.52
CA VAL A 69 -25.19 -41.20 -21.22
C VAL A 69 -24.82 -39.72 -21.10
N VAL A 70 -23.73 -39.39 -20.41
CA VAL A 70 -23.29 -38.00 -20.27
C VAL A 70 -22.85 -37.43 -21.62
N ASP A 71 -22.10 -38.20 -22.40
CA ASP A 71 -21.61 -37.80 -23.73
C ASP A 71 -22.75 -37.60 -24.73
N ALA A 72 -23.75 -38.49 -24.74
CA ALA A 72 -24.96 -38.35 -25.53
C ALA A 72 -25.77 -37.11 -25.14
N ALA A 73 -25.97 -36.88 -23.83
CA ALA A 73 -26.64 -35.69 -23.32
C ALA A 73 -25.87 -34.42 -23.69
N TRP A 74 -24.54 -34.43 -23.57
CA TRP A 74 -23.67 -33.30 -23.88
C TRP A 74 -23.80 -32.86 -25.33
N ARG A 75 -23.69 -33.82 -26.27
CA ARG A 75 -23.82 -33.55 -27.71
C ARG A 75 -25.23 -33.09 -28.11
N ALA A 76 -26.26 -33.58 -27.43
CA ALA A 76 -27.64 -33.15 -27.68
C ALA A 76 -27.93 -31.72 -27.20
N GLY A 77 -27.41 -31.33 -26.02
CA GLY A 77 -27.78 -30.06 -25.37
C GLY A 77 -26.93 -28.84 -25.72
N ARG A 78 -25.77 -29.02 -26.38
CA ARG A 78 -24.78 -27.96 -26.67
C ARG A 78 -24.40 -27.17 -25.41
N TYR A 79 -23.78 -27.86 -24.47
CA TYR A 79 -23.35 -27.27 -23.19
C TYR A 79 -21.97 -26.62 -23.29
N ASP A 80 -21.72 -25.63 -22.42
CA ASP A 80 -20.44 -24.91 -22.29
C ASP A 80 -19.64 -25.40 -21.07
N ALA A 81 -20.32 -25.88 -20.02
CA ALA A 81 -19.71 -26.26 -18.75
C ALA A 81 -20.36 -27.52 -18.15
N LEU A 82 -19.58 -28.29 -17.40
CA LEU A 82 -20.00 -29.49 -16.70
C LEU A 82 -19.80 -29.34 -15.19
N ILE A 83 -20.79 -29.75 -14.39
CA ILE A 83 -20.70 -29.77 -12.93
C ILE A 83 -21.08 -31.16 -12.44
N GLY A 84 -20.26 -31.76 -11.58
CA GLY A 84 -20.57 -33.04 -10.97
C GLY A 84 -20.36 -33.05 -9.45
N PHE A 85 -21.24 -33.77 -8.75
CA PHE A 85 -21.19 -33.93 -7.30
C PHE A 85 -21.04 -35.39 -6.91
N SER A 86 -20.16 -35.71 -5.96
CA SER A 86 -19.93 -37.07 -5.47
C SER A 86 -19.67 -38.05 -6.63
N SER A 87 -20.47 -39.11 -6.77
CA SER A 87 -20.36 -40.06 -7.90
C SER A 87 -20.54 -39.40 -9.27
N GLY A 88 -21.39 -38.39 -9.38
CA GLY A 88 -21.50 -37.56 -10.58
C GLY A 88 -20.25 -36.71 -10.84
N GLY A 89 -19.50 -36.33 -9.79
CA GLY A 89 -18.21 -35.65 -9.91
C GLY A 89 -17.11 -36.56 -10.44
N ALA A 90 -17.06 -37.81 -9.97
CA ALA A 90 -16.15 -38.81 -10.50
C ALA A 90 -16.45 -39.13 -11.98
N CYS A 91 -17.74 -39.26 -12.33
CA CYS A 91 -18.19 -39.43 -13.72
C CYS A 91 -17.84 -38.20 -14.58
N ALA A 92 -18.06 -36.98 -14.07
CA ALA A 92 -17.73 -35.74 -14.77
C ALA A 92 -16.23 -35.63 -15.08
N PHE A 93 -15.38 -35.99 -14.12
CA PHE A 93 -13.93 -36.04 -14.32
C PHE A 93 -13.53 -37.08 -15.38
N ALA A 94 -14.11 -38.29 -15.31
CA ALA A 94 -13.83 -39.36 -16.25
C ALA A 94 -14.24 -39.04 -17.71
N VAL A 95 -15.37 -38.35 -17.90
CA VAL A 95 -15.89 -38.03 -19.23
C VAL A 95 -15.30 -36.76 -19.83
N ALA A 96 -14.76 -35.84 -19.02
CA ALA A 96 -14.41 -34.47 -19.44
C ALA A 96 -13.57 -34.40 -20.72
N ASN A 97 -12.57 -35.28 -20.86
CA ASN A 97 -11.70 -35.32 -22.05
C ASN A 97 -12.40 -35.79 -23.34
N ARG A 98 -13.59 -36.39 -23.23
CA ARG A 98 -14.41 -36.84 -24.36
C ARG A 98 -15.36 -35.75 -24.88
N LEU A 99 -15.56 -34.69 -24.09
CA LEU A 99 -16.59 -33.69 -24.35
C LEU A 99 -16.07 -32.55 -25.23
N PRO A 100 -16.54 -32.42 -26.48
CA PRO A 100 -16.09 -31.36 -27.37
C PRO A 100 -16.59 -30.00 -26.86
N GLY A 101 -15.68 -29.00 -26.85
CA GLY A 101 -16.02 -27.61 -26.51
C GLY A 101 -16.28 -27.36 -25.02
N LEU A 102 -15.89 -28.27 -24.14
CA LEU A 102 -15.95 -28.06 -22.69
C LEU A 102 -15.02 -26.90 -22.29
N LYS A 103 -15.59 -25.82 -21.74
CA LYS A 103 -14.85 -24.62 -21.30
C LYS A 103 -14.55 -24.61 -19.81
N ALA A 104 -15.45 -25.17 -19.00
CA ALA A 104 -15.35 -25.15 -17.55
C ALA A 104 -15.84 -26.46 -16.93
N LEU A 105 -15.13 -26.93 -15.91
CA LEU A 105 -15.47 -28.13 -15.14
C LEU A 105 -15.49 -27.83 -13.64
N ILE A 106 -16.56 -28.19 -12.94
CA ILE A 106 -16.62 -28.16 -11.48
C ILE A 106 -16.80 -29.57 -10.94
N ILE A 107 -15.92 -29.97 -10.02
CA ILE A 107 -15.96 -31.29 -9.37
C ILE A 107 -16.09 -31.08 -7.87
N ALA A 108 -17.22 -31.50 -7.30
CA ALA A 108 -17.52 -31.32 -5.88
C ALA A 108 -17.54 -32.67 -5.15
N GLY A 109 -16.59 -32.86 -4.23
CA GLY A 109 -16.53 -34.00 -3.31
C GLY A 109 -16.49 -35.35 -4.01
N ALA A 110 -15.59 -35.53 -4.97
CA ALA A 110 -15.40 -36.76 -5.72
C ALA A 110 -14.07 -37.44 -5.38
N PRO A 111 -14.02 -38.78 -5.21
CA PRO A 111 -12.79 -39.54 -5.07
C PRO A 111 -12.14 -39.82 -6.43
N ARG A 112 -10.81 -40.03 -6.46
CA ARG A 112 -10.10 -40.45 -7.67
C ARG A 112 -10.26 -41.96 -7.89
N ARG A 113 -11.23 -42.34 -8.74
CA ARG A 113 -11.50 -43.74 -9.09
C ARG A 113 -11.15 -44.13 -10.52
N THR A 114 -10.66 -43.18 -11.30
CA THR A 114 -10.28 -43.35 -12.71
C THR A 114 -8.85 -42.87 -12.94
N GLU A 115 -8.17 -43.49 -13.90
CA GLU A 115 -6.84 -43.09 -14.38
C GLU A 115 -6.90 -41.95 -15.42
N ALA A 116 -8.09 -41.40 -15.68
CA ALA A 116 -8.26 -40.29 -16.62
C ALA A 116 -7.31 -39.12 -16.29
N ALA A 117 -6.65 -38.59 -17.33
CA ALA A 117 -5.79 -37.42 -17.21
C ALA A 117 -6.61 -36.17 -16.86
N PRO A 118 -6.04 -35.18 -16.15
CA PRO A 118 -6.72 -33.92 -15.88
C PRO A 118 -7.19 -33.25 -17.18
N PRO A 119 -8.42 -32.73 -17.23
CA PRO A 119 -8.96 -32.16 -18.45
C PRO A 119 -8.31 -30.81 -18.80
N PRO A 120 -8.09 -30.52 -20.10
CA PRO A 120 -7.45 -29.28 -20.55
C PRO A 120 -8.44 -28.10 -20.61
N CYS A 121 -9.20 -27.88 -19.53
CA CYS A 121 -10.16 -26.77 -19.39
C CYS A 121 -10.06 -26.17 -17.99
N SER A 122 -10.52 -24.93 -17.80
CA SER A 122 -10.58 -24.32 -16.46
C SER A 122 -11.39 -25.25 -15.54
N THR A 123 -10.76 -25.68 -14.44
CA THR A 123 -11.32 -26.68 -13.53
C THR A 123 -11.34 -26.13 -12.10
N LEU A 124 -12.46 -26.32 -11.39
CA LEU A 124 -12.63 -25.98 -9.98
C LEU A 124 -12.93 -27.26 -9.17
N LEU A 125 -12.08 -27.54 -8.19
CA LEU A 125 -12.23 -28.62 -7.23
C LEU A 125 -12.85 -28.09 -5.95
N VAL A 126 -14.01 -28.62 -5.55
CA VAL A 126 -14.73 -28.21 -4.34
C VAL A 126 -14.72 -29.34 -3.32
N ALA A 127 -14.17 -29.08 -2.14
CA ALA A 127 -14.03 -30.10 -1.10
C ALA A 127 -14.54 -29.63 0.27
N GLY A 128 -15.18 -30.55 1.01
CA GLY A 128 -15.70 -30.31 2.34
C GLY A 128 -14.71 -30.70 3.44
N ARG A 129 -14.40 -29.81 4.39
CA ARG A 129 -13.52 -30.11 5.55
C ARG A 129 -14.09 -31.19 6.46
N ASN A 130 -15.43 -31.23 6.58
CA ASN A 130 -16.14 -32.17 7.45
C ASN A 130 -16.73 -33.34 6.66
N ASP A 131 -16.24 -33.60 5.46
CA ASP A 131 -16.68 -34.73 4.67
C ASP A 131 -16.13 -36.04 5.23
N LYS A 132 -17.04 -36.93 5.64
CA LYS A 132 -16.72 -38.25 6.17
C LYS A 132 -16.76 -39.35 5.12
N LEU A 133 -17.27 -39.05 3.92
CA LEU A 133 -17.45 -40.02 2.84
C LEU A 133 -16.39 -39.87 1.75
N VAL A 134 -15.98 -38.64 1.44
CA VAL A 134 -14.88 -38.36 0.51
C VAL A 134 -13.89 -37.43 1.20
N PRO A 135 -12.73 -37.94 1.66
CA PRO A 135 -11.69 -37.10 2.24
C PRO A 135 -11.29 -35.96 1.31
N ARG A 136 -11.11 -34.75 1.87
CA ARG A 136 -10.75 -33.55 1.12
C ARG A 136 -9.60 -33.79 0.14
N ASP A 137 -8.56 -34.46 0.61
CA ASP A 137 -7.32 -34.65 -0.13
C ASP A 137 -7.53 -35.53 -1.37
N GLU A 138 -8.52 -36.43 -1.36
CA GLU A 138 -8.88 -37.23 -2.54
C GLU A 138 -9.49 -36.37 -3.66
N THR A 139 -10.36 -35.42 -3.32
CA THR A 139 -10.92 -34.48 -4.30
C THR A 139 -9.88 -33.52 -4.83
N LEU A 140 -8.97 -33.02 -3.98
CA LEU A 140 -7.91 -32.10 -4.39
C LEU A 140 -6.83 -32.78 -5.25
N ALA A 141 -6.65 -34.10 -5.12
CA ALA A 141 -5.70 -34.87 -5.91
C ALA A 141 -6.17 -35.20 -7.35
N LEU A 142 -7.43 -34.89 -7.71
CA LEU A 142 -7.98 -35.21 -9.04
C LEU A 142 -7.31 -34.43 -10.17
N ALA A 143 -7.09 -33.12 -9.96
CA ALA A 143 -6.47 -32.25 -10.95
C ALA A 143 -5.46 -31.31 -10.25
N PRO A 144 -4.22 -31.78 -10.01
CA PRO A 144 -3.16 -30.95 -9.44
C PRO A 144 -2.95 -29.70 -10.31
N GLY A 145 -3.08 -28.51 -9.72
CA GLY A 145 -3.01 -27.22 -10.42
C GLY A 145 -4.36 -26.61 -10.84
N ALA A 146 -5.48 -27.30 -10.60
CA ALA A 146 -6.82 -26.71 -10.75
C ALA A 146 -7.14 -25.72 -9.61
N GLN A 147 -8.09 -24.81 -9.84
CA GLN A 147 -8.58 -23.94 -8.76
C GLN A 147 -9.25 -24.78 -7.68
N THR A 148 -9.07 -24.42 -6.40
CA THR A 148 -9.66 -25.16 -5.28
C THR A 148 -10.55 -24.28 -4.41
N HIS A 149 -11.64 -24.85 -3.90
CA HIS A 149 -12.50 -24.21 -2.89
C HIS A 149 -12.81 -25.20 -1.76
N VAL A 150 -12.47 -24.84 -0.53
CA VAL A 150 -12.66 -25.71 0.63
C VAL A 150 -13.65 -25.07 1.60
N HIS A 151 -14.76 -25.75 1.89
CA HIS A 151 -15.82 -25.27 2.79
C HIS A 151 -16.03 -26.17 4.00
N GLU A 152 -16.75 -25.69 5.02
CA GLU A 152 -16.94 -26.39 6.30
C GLU A 152 -18.00 -27.51 6.29
N LEU A 153 -18.73 -27.69 5.19
CA LEU A 153 -19.74 -28.76 5.09
C LEU A 153 -19.09 -30.05 4.54
N GLY A 154 -19.84 -31.14 4.36
CA GLY A 154 -19.36 -32.32 3.60
C GLY A 154 -19.36 -32.08 2.08
N HIS A 155 -19.34 -33.12 1.23
CA HIS A 155 -19.55 -33.07 -0.24
C HIS A 155 -20.92 -32.53 -0.67
N SER A 156 -21.64 -31.88 0.23
CA SER A 156 -22.96 -31.31 0.04
C SER A 156 -22.93 -30.14 -0.95
N LEU A 157 -24.06 -29.97 -1.62
CA LEU A 157 -24.35 -28.86 -2.53
C LEU A 157 -24.07 -27.49 -1.87
N PRO A 158 -23.73 -26.44 -2.67
CA PRO A 158 -23.47 -25.12 -2.13
C PRO A 158 -24.75 -24.49 -1.57
N CYS A 159 -24.97 -24.64 -0.25
CA CYS A 159 -26.16 -24.10 0.42
C CYS A 159 -25.97 -22.67 0.95
N ARG A 160 -24.72 -22.24 1.22
CA ARG A 160 -24.43 -20.88 1.71
C ARG A 160 -24.19 -19.94 0.54
N ALA A 161 -24.66 -18.69 0.65
CA ALA A 161 -24.53 -17.68 -0.40
C ALA A 161 -23.07 -17.51 -0.89
N ARG A 162 -22.11 -17.52 0.03
CA ARG A 162 -20.67 -17.44 -0.28
C ARG A 162 -20.17 -18.60 -1.15
N ASP A 163 -20.67 -19.82 -0.91
CA ASP A 163 -20.24 -21.00 -1.65
C ASP A 163 -20.88 -21.01 -3.05
N VAL A 164 -22.12 -20.53 -3.17
CA VAL A 164 -22.78 -20.32 -4.46
C VAL A 164 -22.03 -19.28 -5.31
N ASP A 165 -21.55 -18.19 -4.70
CA ASP A 165 -20.83 -17.14 -5.40
C ASP A 165 -19.51 -17.62 -6.02
N VAL A 166 -18.82 -18.57 -5.38
CA VAL A 166 -17.61 -19.18 -5.94
C VAL A 166 -17.90 -19.92 -7.24
N TYR A 167 -18.99 -20.70 -7.28
CA TYR A 167 -19.39 -21.45 -8.48
C TYR A 167 -19.73 -20.51 -9.64
N VAL A 168 -20.52 -19.45 -9.36
CA VAL A 168 -20.94 -18.47 -10.37
C VAL A 168 -19.72 -17.70 -10.91
N SER A 169 -18.85 -17.21 -10.01
CA SER A 169 -17.69 -16.40 -10.40
C SER A 169 -16.65 -17.20 -11.19
N PHE A 170 -16.47 -18.48 -10.87
CA PHE A 170 -15.62 -19.38 -11.64
C PHE A 170 -16.15 -19.61 -13.06
N LEU A 171 -17.44 -19.96 -13.20
CA LEU A 171 -18.04 -20.22 -14.51
C LEU A 171 -17.98 -19.00 -15.43
N GLU A 172 -18.18 -17.80 -14.88
CA GLU A 172 -18.08 -16.55 -15.64
C GLU A 172 -16.67 -16.26 -16.14
N ARG A 173 -15.64 -16.49 -15.31
CA ARG A 173 -14.24 -16.31 -15.70
C ARG A 173 -13.82 -17.31 -16.78
N ALA A 174 -14.22 -18.57 -16.63
CA ALA A 174 -13.86 -19.64 -17.56
C ALA A 174 -14.38 -19.42 -19.00
N VAL A 175 -15.46 -18.65 -19.20
CA VAL A 175 -16.00 -18.37 -20.54
C VAL A 175 -15.46 -17.08 -21.16
N ARG A 176 -14.89 -16.17 -20.35
CA ARG A 176 -14.23 -14.97 -20.86
C ARG A 176 -12.86 -15.27 -21.46
N GLY A 177 -12.22 -16.38 -21.04
CA GLY A 177 -10.93 -16.82 -21.58
C GLY A 177 -9.71 -16.07 -21.02
N ASP A 178 -9.88 -15.34 -19.91
CA ASP A 178 -8.90 -14.39 -19.39
C ASP A 178 -7.67 -15.04 -18.73
N GLU A 179 -7.78 -16.24 -18.15
CA GLU A 179 -6.72 -16.78 -17.26
C GLU A 179 -5.39 -17.11 -17.98
N HIS A 180 -5.41 -17.62 -19.22
CA HIS A 180 -4.18 -17.97 -19.94
C HIS A 180 -3.50 -16.78 -20.63
N ALA A 181 -4.28 -15.75 -21.00
CA ALA A 181 -3.73 -14.53 -21.60
C ALA A 181 -3.13 -13.60 -20.54
N GLU A 182 -3.77 -13.49 -19.37
CA GLU A 182 -3.27 -12.66 -18.25
C GLU A 182 -1.98 -13.22 -17.64
N THR A 183 -1.84 -14.55 -17.52
CA THR A 183 -0.59 -15.15 -16.99
C THR A 183 0.56 -15.13 -18.00
N ALA A 184 0.28 -15.24 -19.30
CA ALA A 184 1.29 -15.04 -20.33
C ALA A 184 1.77 -13.58 -20.37
N ALA A 185 0.84 -12.63 -20.33
CA ALA A 185 1.16 -11.20 -20.26
C ALA A 185 1.94 -10.83 -18.99
N ALA A 186 1.55 -11.35 -17.83
CA ALA A 186 2.25 -11.09 -16.56
C ALA A 186 3.67 -11.66 -16.53
N ARG A 187 3.90 -12.83 -17.17
CA ARG A 187 5.25 -13.38 -17.35
C ARG A 187 6.10 -12.51 -18.25
N ASP A 188 5.54 -12.07 -19.38
CA ASP A 188 6.24 -11.21 -20.32
C ASP A 188 6.54 -9.84 -19.69
N GLU A 189 5.61 -9.26 -18.92
CA GLU A 189 5.83 -8.04 -18.13
C GLU A 189 6.92 -8.22 -17.05
N GLU A 190 6.95 -9.34 -16.33
CA GLU A 190 8.00 -9.61 -15.34
C GLU A 190 9.37 -9.79 -15.99
N LEU A 191 9.44 -10.45 -17.15
CA LEU A 191 10.69 -10.57 -17.93
C LEU A 191 11.16 -9.22 -18.47
N GLU A 192 10.25 -8.38 -18.97
CA GLU A 192 10.56 -7.02 -19.42
C GLU A 192 11.01 -6.12 -18.27
N ALA A 193 10.41 -6.25 -17.09
CA ALA A 193 10.83 -5.54 -15.88
C ALA A 193 12.25 -5.95 -15.45
N LEU A 194 12.56 -7.26 -15.46
CA LEU A 194 13.90 -7.75 -15.15
C LEU A 194 14.93 -7.26 -16.19
N GLU A 195 14.58 -7.24 -17.47
CA GLU A 195 15.45 -6.71 -18.54
C GLU A 195 15.70 -5.21 -18.39
N ALA A 196 14.68 -4.44 -17.97
CA ALA A 196 14.83 -3.01 -17.71
C ALA A 196 15.67 -2.71 -16.45
N ILE A 197 15.55 -3.53 -15.41
CA ILE A 197 16.24 -3.35 -14.13
C ILE A 197 17.68 -3.85 -14.20
N PHE A 198 17.90 -5.02 -14.77
CA PHE A 198 19.18 -5.73 -14.81
C PHE A 198 19.81 -5.73 -16.20
N SER A 199 19.63 -4.66 -16.99
CA SER A 199 20.15 -4.48 -18.37
C SER A 199 21.21 -5.50 -18.86
N ASP A 200 22.49 -5.25 -18.58
CA ASP A 200 23.61 -6.11 -19.02
C ASP A 200 23.78 -7.39 -18.18
N ASP A 201 23.05 -7.52 -17.07
CA ASP A 201 23.14 -8.59 -16.07
C ASP A 201 22.08 -9.69 -16.25
N PHE A 202 20.99 -9.40 -16.98
CA PHE A 202 19.91 -10.33 -17.25
C PHE A 202 20.05 -11.01 -18.62
N GLN A 203 20.07 -12.34 -18.60
CA GLN A 203 20.14 -13.15 -19.82
C GLN A 203 18.77 -13.77 -20.11
N ARG A 204 17.95 -13.05 -20.89
CA ARG A 204 16.57 -13.44 -21.24
C ARG A 204 16.49 -14.85 -21.85
N ASP A 205 17.40 -15.19 -22.77
CA ASP A 205 17.45 -16.51 -23.42
C ASP A 205 17.74 -17.68 -22.45
N ARG A 206 18.36 -17.39 -21.30
CA ARG A 206 18.75 -18.39 -20.29
C ARG A 206 18.00 -18.22 -18.96
N THR A 207 17.04 -17.29 -18.91
CA THR A 207 16.26 -16.90 -17.72
C THR A 207 17.09 -16.88 -16.43
N ARG A 208 18.17 -16.08 -16.45
CA ARG A 208 19.08 -15.93 -15.31
C ARG A 208 19.56 -14.50 -15.13
N VAL A 209 19.69 -14.06 -13.88
CA VAL A 209 20.22 -12.74 -13.50
C VAL A 209 21.57 -12.93 -12.82
N ARG A 210 22.57 -12.13 -13.19
CA ARG A 210 23.87 -12.10 -12.52
C ARG A 210 23.72 -11.51 -11.11
N LEU A 211 24.24 -12.21 -10.11
CA LEU A 211 24.25 -11.80 -8.71
C LEU A 211 25.49 -10.95 -8.41
N ASP A 212 25.43 -10.19 -7.32
CA ASP A 212 26.51 -9.31 -6.89
C ASP A 212 27.80 -10.09 -6.61
N ARG A 213 28.92 -9.48 -7.00
CA ARG A 213 30.25 -10.08 -6.85
C ARG A 213 30.69 -9.99 -5.38
N GLY A 214 30.28 -10.98 -4.59
CA GLY A 214 30.72 -11.19 -3.20
C GLY A 214 32.15 -11.75 -3.11
N PRO A 215 32.48 -12.56 -2.09
CA PRO A 215 33.84 -13.12 -1.91
C PRO A 215 34.23 -14.20 -2.94
N PHE A 216 33.37 -14.46 -3.93
CA PHE A 216 33.54 -15.53 -4.91
C PHE A 216 34.35 -15.03 -6.14
N PRO A 217 35.27 -15.85 -6.68
CA PRO A 217 36.21 -15.42 -7.72
C PRO A 217 35.58 -15.28 -9.12
N GLY A 218 34.37 -15.81 -9.36
CA GLY A 218 33.68 -15.81 -10.65
C GLY A 218 32.26 -15.22 -10.60
N ASP A 219 31.68 -14.99 -11.78
CA ASP A 219 30.30 -14.51 -11.92
C ASP A 219 29.31 -15.61 -11.53
N ILE A 220 28.42 -15.30 -10.59
CA ILE A 220 27.36 -16.19 -10.13
C ILE A 220 26.04 -15.67 -10.66
N TYR A 221 25.15 -16.58 -11.05
CA TYR A 221 23.84 -16.26 -11.56
C TYR A 221 22.76 -16.99 -10.77
N LEU A 222 21.63 -16.30 -10.55
CA LEU A 222 20.39 -16.95 -10.17
C LEU A 222 19.59 -17.25 -11.43
N ALA A 223 19.56 -18.54 -11.80
CA ALA A 223 18.69 -19.06 -12.83
C ALA A 223 17.30 -19.35 -12.24
N PHE A 224 16.26 -19.03 -13.00
CA PHE A 224 14.89 -19.26 -12.58
C PHE A 224 14.05 -19.82 -13.71
N GLU A 225 13.12 -20.72 -13.36
CA GLU A 225 12.20 -21.37 -14.28
C GLU A 225 10.77 -21.18 -13.78
N MET A 226 9.98 -20.42 -14.53
CA MET A 226 8.57 -20.16 -14.24
C MET A 226 7.72 -21.33 -14.72
N ARG A 227 7.02 -22.01 -13.80
CA ARG A 227 6.21 -23.22 -14.05
C ARG A 227 4.74 -23.01 -13.71
N GLY A 228 3.89 -23.86 -14.28
CA GLY A 228 2.44 -23.85 -13.99
C GLY A 228 1.76 -22.59 -14.54
N SER A 229 0.99 -21.89 -13.70
CA SER A 229 0.29 -20.63 -13.99
C SER A 229 0.97 -19.39 -13.39
N TYR A 230 2.26 -19.46 -13.05
CA TYR A 230 3.01 -18.33 -12.49
C TYR A 230 2.81 -17.03 -13.30
N PRO A 231 2.63 -15.85 -12.66
CA PRO A 231 2.67 -15.62 -11.22
C PRO A 231 1.43 -16.11 -10.46
N ALA A 232 0.30 -16.38 -11.11
CA ALA A 232 -0.97 -16.69 -10.44
C ALA A 232 -0.94 -17.94 -9.53
N ALA A 233 -1.85 -17.98 -8.55
CA ALA A 233 -1.99 -19.06 -7.56
C ALA A 233 -1.97 -20.46 -8.20
N GLY A 234 -1.05 -21.32 -7.76
CA GLY A 234 -0.76 -22.63 -8.37
C GLY A 234 0.44 -22.63 -9.33
N GLY A 235 0.98 -21.45 -9.66
CA GLY A 235 2.29 -21.29 -10.28
C GLY A 235 3.42 -21.70 -9.36
N ALA A 236 4.55 -22.10 -9.94
CA ALA A 236 5.74 -22.44 -9.19
C ALA A 236 6.97 -21.81 -9.83
N LEU A 237 7.91 -21.37 -9.01
CA LEU A 237 9.19 -20.83 -9.46
C LEU A 237 10.29 -21.78 -8.99
N ARG A 238 11.06 -22.33 -9.92
CA ARG A 238 12.26 -23.11 -9.59
C ARG A 238 13.48 -22.19 -9.67
N LEU A 239 14.22 -22.09 -8.58
CA LEU A 239 15.43 -21.26 -8.46
C LEU A 239 16.67 -22.15 -8.42
N THR A 240 17.74 -21.76 -9.10
CA THR A 240 19.00 -22.50 -9.13
C THR A 240 20.18 -21.54 -9.25
N VAL A 241 21.20 -21.73 -8.43
CA VAL A 241 22.42 -20.92 -8.50
C VAL A 241 23.40 -21.60 -9.45
N VAL A 242 23.85 -20.87 -10.47
CA VAL A 242 24.79 -21.38 -11.49
C VAL A 242 25.99 -20.46 -11.63
N SER A 243 27.14 -21.02 -11.99
CA SER A 243 28.36 -20.29 -12.33
C SER A 243 28.83 -20.73 -13.72
N ASP A 244 29.40 -19.80 -14.49
CA ASP A 244 29.95 -20.10 -15.81
C ASP A 244 31.36 -20.74 -15.75
N ALA A 245 31.96 -20.87 -14.55
CA ALA A 245 33.28 -21.47 -14.37
C ALA A 245 33.21 -22.97 -14.01
N LEU A 246 33.91 -23.80 -14.80
CA LEU A 246 33.91 -25.27 -14.73
C LEU A 246 34.82 -25.88 -13.63
N SER A 247 35.24 -25.10 -12.64
CA SER A 247 36.25 -25.50 -11.65
C SER A 247 35.65 -25.71 -10.25
N LEU A 248 35.97 -26.85 -9.61
CA LEU A 248 35.56 -27.27 -8.26
C LEU A 248 36.01 -26.33 -7.11
N ALA A 249 36.57 -25.15 -7.40
CA ALA A 249 37.18 -24.25 -6.43
C ALA A 249 36.43 -22.91 -6.21
N GLU A 250 35.33 -22.63 -6.91
CA GLU A 250 34.84 -21.24 -7.02
C GLU A 250 33.45 -20.96 -6.39
N LEU A 251 32.67 -21.99 -6.05
CA LEU A 251 31.46 -21.85 -5.24
C LEU A 251 31.21 -23.16 -4.46
N PRO A 252 31.41 -23.21 -3.13
CA PRO A 252 31.09 -24.39 -2.35
C PRO A 252 29.63 -24.82 -2.56
N GLN A 253 29.37 -26.14 -2.69
CA GLN A 253 28.00 -26.64 -2.88
C GLN A 253 27.05 -26.20 -1.75
N ARG A 254 27.57 -26.02 -0.53
CA ARG A 254 26.83 -25.48 0.61
C ARG A 254 26.43 -24.02 0.39
N ALA A 255 27.35 -23.15 0.02
CA ALA A 255 27.07 -21.75 -0.31
C ALA A 255 26.00 -21.64 -1.40
N SER A 256 26.12 -22.44 -2.47
CA SER A 256 25.12 -22.52 -3.54
C SER A 256 23.73 -22.89 -3.02
N ARG A 257 23.63 -23.93 -2.15
CA ARG A 257 22.36 -24.35 -1.54
C ARG A 257 21.80 -23.29 -0.60
N SER A 258 22.64 -22.64 0.20
CA SER A 258 22.21 -21.61 1.15
C SER A 258 21.70 -20.35 0.45
N ILE A 259 22.38 -19.90 -0.62
CA ILE A 259 21.91 -18.80 -1.48
C ILE A 259 20.54 -19.16 -2.10
N ALA A 260 20.41 -20.37 -2.66
CA ALA A 260 19.16 -20.83 -3.25
C ALA A 260 18.03 -20.91 -2.21
N ARG A 261 18.33 -21.35 -0.98
CA ARG A 261 17.38 -21.44 0.13
C ARG A 261 16.92 -20.06 0.61
N ALA A 262 17.83 -19.10 0.72
CA ALA A 262 17.50 -17.72 1.07
C ALA A 262 16.58 -17.09 0.03
N ALA A 263 16.91 -17.25 -1.25
CA ALA A 263 16.08 -16.79 -2.36
C ALA A 263 14.68 -17.44 -2.35
N ALA A 264 14.59 -18.74 -2.12
CA ALA A 264 13.32 -19.47 -2.07
C ALA A 264 12.45 -19.09 -0.85
N ALA A 265 13.07 -18.84 0.31
CA ALA A 265 12.35 -18.42 1.51
C ALA A 265 11.71 -17.04 1.35
N ALA A 266 12.39 -16.11 0.67
CA ALA A 266 11.94 -14.74 0.50
C ALA A 266 10.70 -14.60 -0.41
N VAL A 267 10.47 -15.57 -1.31
CA VAL A 267 9.38 -15.52 -2.29
C VAL A 267 8.20 -16.42 -1.95
N LYS A 268 8.26 -17.14 -0.82
CA LYS A 268 7.25 -18.14 -0.46
C LYS A 268 5.85 -17.54 -0.37
N ASP A 269 5.71 -16.42 0.35
CA ASP A 269 4.41 -15.78 0.56
C ASP A 269 3.86 -15.16 -0.73
N ASP A 270 4.74 -14.57 -1.56
CA ASP A 270 4.37 -13.98 -2.86
C ASP A 270 3.94 -15.05 -3.87
N LEU A 271 4.61 -16.21 -3.88
CA LEU A 271 4.20 -17.38 -4.66
C LEU A 271 2.84 -17.95 -4.23
N GLU A 272 2.58 -17.99 -2.92
CA GLU A 272 1.28 -18.41 -2.38
C GLU A 272 0.17 -17.39 -2.70
N ALA A 273 0.51 -16.09 -2.74
CA ALA A 273 -0.39 -15.00 -3.10
C ALA A 273 -0.64 -14.88 -4.62
N GLY A 274 0.21 -15.50 -5.44
CA GLY A 274 0.10 -15.47 -6.88
C GLY A 274 0.70 -14.21 -7.52
N GLU A 275 1.73 -13.62 -6.90
CA GLU A 275 2.36 -12.35 -7.29
C GLU A 275 3.72 -12.59 -7.98
N PRO A 276 4.14 -11.74 -8.95
CA PRO A 276 5.49 -11.69 -9.50
C PRO A 276 6.53 -11.52 -8.39
N CYS A 277 7.58 -12.33 -8.37
CA CYS A 277 8.47 -12.45 -7.21
C CYS A 277 9.93 -12.74 -7.57
N VAL A 278 10.29 -12.83 -8.86
CA VAL A 278 11.67 -13.13 -9.28
C VAL A 278 12.65 -12.07 -8.76
N MET A 279 12.23 -10.80 -8.74
CA MET A 279 13.03 -9.70 -8.20
C MET A 279 13.33 -9.89 -6.70
N SER A 280 12.32 -10.25 -5.89
CA SER A 280 12.49 -10.53 -4.48
C SER A 280 13.47 -11.68 -4.23
N ALA A 281 13.43 -12.73 -5.07
CA ALA A 281 14.40 -13.83 -5.02
C ALA A 281 15.84 -13.37 -5.33
N VAL A 282 16.02 -12.54 -6.36
CA VAL A 282 17.34 -11.99 -6.72
C VAL A 282 17.89 -11.09 -5.60
N GLN A 283 17.05 -10.23 -5.02
CA GLN A 283 17.47 -9.36 -3.93
C GLN A 283 17.89 -10.16 -2.69
N ALA A 284 17.10 -11.15 -2.30
CA ALA A 284 17.41 -12.02 -1.17
C ALA A 284 18.71 -12.82 -1.39
N ALA A 285 18.97 -13.25 -2.62
CA ALA A 285 20.22 -13.91 -2.97
C ALA A 285 21.43 -12.96 -2.84
N ASN A 286 21.31 -11.71 -3.31
CA ASN A 286 22.35 -10.69 -3.18
C ASN A 286 22.59 -10.29 -1.71
N ASP A 287 21.51 -10.13 -0.93
CA ASP A 287 21.59 -9.83 0.50
C ASP A 287 22.34 -10.95 1.25
N TYR A 288 22.05 -12.22 0.93
CA TYR A 288 22.77 -13.36 1.51
C TYR A 288 24.26 -13.36 1.11
N ILE A 289 24.58 -13.07 -0.16
CA ILE A 289 25.97 -12.99 -0.63
C ILE A 289 26.74 -11.87 0.08
N ALA A 290 26.09 -10.73 0.34
CA ALA A 290 26.69 -9.60 1.05
C ALA A 290 27.05 -9.91 2.51
N ASP A 291 26.31 -10.83 3.13
CA ASP A 291 26.50 -11.30 4.50
C ASP A 291 27.24 -12.66 4.59
N TYR A 292 27.74 -13.21 3.48
CA TYR A 292 28.39 -14.52 3.43
C TYR A 292 29.72 -14.56 4.22
N ASP A 293 29.81 -15.47 5.18
CA ASP A 293 31.02 -15.74 5.99
C ASP A 293 31.62 -17.10 5.62
N PRO A 294 32.83 -17.14 5.01
CA PRO A 294 33.47 -18.39 4.61
C PRO A 294 33.94 -19.25 5.79
N GLU A 295 34.14 -18.71 6.99
CA GLU A 295 34.62 -19.48 8.15
C GLU A 295 33.50 -20.27 8.85
N ALA A 296 32.24 -19.84 8.70
CA ALA A 296 31.07 -20.51 9.29
C ALA A 296 30.66 -21.79 8.54
N ASP A 297 31.08 -21.95 7.28
CA ASP A 297 30.71 -23.08 6.41
C ASP A 297 31.75 -24.22 6.40
N ASP A 298 32.93 -24.02 7.03
CA ASP A 298 34.07 -24.97 7.06
C ASP A 298 33.99 -26.02 8.18
N GLU A 299 32.97 -25.98 9.06
CA GLU A 299 32.73 -27.10 9.99
C GLU A 299 32.08 -28.31 9.28
N PRO A 300 32.56 -29.54 9.52
CA PRO A 300 32.02 -30.73 8.86
C PRO A 300 30.60 -31.03 9.39
N ALA A 301 29.58 -30.77 8.57
CA ALA A 301 28.20 -31.15 8.87
C ALA A 301 28.07 -32.62 9.27
N ALA A 302 27.51 -32.83 10.46
CA ALA A 302 26.87 -34.07 10.82
C ALA A 302 25.54 -34.19 10.05
N GLY A 303 25.39 -35.28 9.31
CA GLY A 303 24.10 -35.86 8.91
C GLY A 303 23.33 -35.11 7.82
N ASP A 304 23.43 -35.59 6.58
CA ASP A 304 22.35 -35.46 5.60
C ASP A 304 21.15 -36.28 6.11
N ASP A 305 20.06 -35.62 6.46
CA ASP A 305 18.72 -36.24 6.45
C ASP A 305 17.73 -35.23 5.84
N GLU A 306 17.21 -35.61 4.67
CA GLU A 306 16.01 -35.05 4.08
C GLU A 306 14.82 -35.47 4.96
N ASP A 307 14.27 -34.55 5.77
CA ASP A 307 12.83 -34.54 6.07
C ASP A 307 12.38 -33.30 6.85
N ALA A 308 11.20 -32.82 6.44
CA ALA A 308 10.30 -31.83 7.05
C ALA A 308 10.71 -31.14 8.37
N ALA A 309 11.00 -29.83 8.31
CA ALA A 309 11.06 -28.98 9.49
C ALA A 309 9.73 -28.24 9.73
N THR A 310 8.93 -28.78 10.64
CA THR A 310 8.04 -28.00 11.51
C THR A 310 8.88 -27.10 12.39
N ALA A 311 8.69 -25.78 12.31
CA ALA A 311 9.30 -24.84 13.23
C ALA A 311 8.55 -24.89 14.57
N SER A 312 9.18 -25.46 15.60
CA SER A 312 8.86 -25.21 17.00
C SER A 312 9.98 -24.39 17.61
N ASP A 313 9.59 -23.28 18.22
CA ASP A 313 10.42 -22.40 19.04
C ASP A 313 11.25 -23.18 20.06
N ASN A 314 12.55 -22.92 20.09
CA ASN A 314 13.44 -23.03 21.25
C ASN A 314 14.78 -22.36 20.90
N ASP A 315 14.80 -21.04 20.97
CA ASP A 315 16.03 -20.27 21.11
C ASP A 315 16.32 -20.11 22.61
N GLU A 316 17.12 -21.01 23.18
CA GLU A 316 17.82 -20.77 24.43
C GLU A 316 19.34 -20.92 24.21
N GLU A 317 20.04 -19.92 24.74
CA GLU A 317 21.49 -19.83 24.99
C GLU A 317 22.43 -19.67 23.79
N ASN A 318 22.58 -18.42 23.33
CA ASN A 318 23.88 -17.79 23.07
C ASN A 318 23.76 -16.26 23.26
N GLY A 319 24.76 -15.65 23.92
CA GLY A 319 24.69 -14.34 24.58
C GLY A 319 24.08 -13.17 23.78
N GLU A 320 23.34 -12.32 24.52
CA GLU A 320 22.59 -11.14 24.08
C GLU A 320 23.41 -10.17 23.20
N GLU A 321 23.34 -10.33 21.88
CA GLU A 321 23.73 -9.31 20.91
C GLU A 321 22.50 -8.73 20.21
N GLY A 322 21.58 -8.15 20.98
CA GLY A 322 20.39 -7.45 20.47
C GLY A 322 20.11 -6.21 21.30
N VAL A 323 19.52 -5.16 20.70
CA VAL A 323 18.97 -4.04 21.45
C VAL A 323 17.49 -4.29 21.68
N ASP A 324 17.07 -4.23 22.94
CA ASP A 324 15.66 -4.38 23.32
C ASP A 324 14.80 -3.26 22.70
N ALA A 325 13.74 -3.66 22.01
CA ALA A 325 12.77 -2.76 21.38
C ALA A 325 11.51 -2.55 22.23
N ALA A 326 11.35 -3.25 23.35
CA ALA A 326 10.20 -3.13 24.22
C ALA A 326 10.19 -1.77 24.92
N ILE A 327 9.08 -1.01 24.86
CA ILE A 327 8.98 0.33 25.44
C ILE A 327 7.55 0.65 25.89
N SER A 328 7.43 1.36 27.01
CA SER A 328 6.14 1.84 27.51
C SER A 328 5.67 3.12 26.80
N SER A 329 4.36 3.36 26.77
CA SER A 329 3.79 4.59 26.20
C SER A 329 4.29 5.87 26.88
N ALA A 330 4.55 5.81 28.19
CA ALA A 330 5.09 6.93 28.96
C ALA A 330 6.52 7.31 28.51
N GLU A 331 7.38 6.31 28.28
CA GLU A 331 8.74 6.53 27.74
C GLU A 331 8.68 7.12 26.33
N ILE A 332 7.82 6.59 25.44
CA ILE A 332 7.63 7.14 24.08
C ILE A 332 7.24 8.62 24.15
N SER A 333 6.27 8.96 25.01
CA SER A 333 5.81 10.33 25.20
C SER A 333 6.92 11.26 25.69
N ALA A 334 7.75 10.80 26.64
CA ALA A 334 8.87 11.57 27.17
C ALA A 334 9.95 11.85 26.10
N TYR A 335 10.39 10.83 25.35
CA TYR A 335 11.38 11.02 24.28
C TYR A 335 10.88 11.94 23.17
N ARG A 336 9.58 11.82 22.84
CA ARG A 336 8.93 12.69 21.88
C ARG A 336 8.91 14.15 22.33
N ALA A 337 8.52 14.41 23.58
CA ALA A 337 8.50 15.76 24.14
C ALA A 337 9.90 16.40 24.11
N ALA A 338 10.94 15.62 24.44
CA ALA A 338 12.33 16.08 24.34
C ALA A 338 12.72 16.44 22.88
N ALA A 339 12.41 15.58 21.91
CA ALA A 339 12.70 15.83 20.50
C ALA A 339 12.00 17.09 19.97
N LYS A 340 10.72 17.28 20.34
CA LYS A 340 9.95 18.48 19.96
C LYS A 340 10.56 19.76 20.52
N GLU A 341 10.95 19.77 21.79
CA GLU A 341 11.56 20.95 22.40
C GLU A 341 12.89 21.32 21.72
N VAL A 342 13.70 20.33 21.32
CA VAL A 342 14.93 20.58 20.53
C VAL A 342 14.59 21.16 19.16
N LEU A 343 13.57 20.61 18.47
CA LEU A 343 13.13 21.12 17.17
C LEU A 343 12.62 22.56 17.25
N ARG A 344 11.82 22.89 18.26
CA ARG A 344 11.31 24.24 18.53
C ARG A 344 12.44 25.24 18.73
N ARG A 345 13.41 24.93 19.60
CA ARG A 345 14.60 25.78 19.83
C ARG A 345 15.45 25.99 18.58
N ARG A 346 15.56 24.97 17.73
CA ARG A 346 16.33 25.05 16.48
C ARG A 346 15.57 25.76 15.35
N GLU A 347 14.25 25.78 15.36
CA GLU A 347 13.42 26.54 14.41
C GLU A 347 13.66 28.05 14.52
N GLU A 348 13.86 28.55 15.74
CA GLU A 348 14.21 29.95 16.01
C GLU A 348 15.60 30.33 15.47
N ALA A 349 16.45 29.35 15.10
CA ALA A 349 17.86 29.55 14.75
C ALA A 349 18.26 29.22 13.29
N ALA A 350 17.38 28.63 12.47
CA ALA A 350 17.81 28.00 11.21
C ALA A 350 17.36 28.72 9.92
N THR A 351 18.33 29.17 9.12
CA THR A 351 18.18 29.63 7.72
C THR A 351 19.06 28.80 6.76
N THR A 352 19.12 27.48 6.93
CA THR A 352 20.02 26.62 6.14
C THR A 352 19.32 25.95 4.95
N VAL A 353 19.94 26.08 3.77
CA VAL A 353 19.50 25.44 2.52
C VAL A 353 19.76 23.93 2.62
N ALA A 354 18.73 23.12 2.32
CA ALA A 354 18.86 21.66 2.33
C ALA A 354 19.67 21.17 1.12
N PRO A 355 20.48 20.11 1.25
CA PRO A 355 21.16 19.50 0.12
C PRO A 355 20.15 18.93 -0.90
N PRO A 356 20.52 18.85 -2.19
CA PRO A 356 19.63 18.35 -3.23
C PRO A 356 19.24 16.87 -2.99
N SER A 357 17.97 16.56 -3.20
CA SER A 357 17.42 15.20 -3.11
C SER A 357 17.96 14.32 -4.23
N LYS A 358 18.22 13.04 -3.93
CA LYS A 358 18.57 12.03 -4.93
C LYS A 358 17.35 11.47 -5.68
N HIS A 359 16.13 11.68 -5.16
CA HIS A 359 14.90 11.13 -5.73
C HIS A 359 14.34 12.07 -6.81
N ARG A 360 14.57 11.72 -8.09
CA ARG A 360 14.02 12.47 -9.23
C ARG A 360 12.54 12.12 -9.43
N GLY A 361 11.65 13.13 -9.49
CA GLY A 361 10.26 12.97 -9.95
C GLY A 361 9.16 12.94 -8.89
N GLU A 362 9.50 12.79 -7.61
CA GLU A 362 8.59 12.94 -6.46
C GLU A 362 8.98 14.16 -5.61
N PHE A 363 8.49 15.32 -6.03
CA PHE A 363 8.87 16.60 -5.45
C PHE A 363 7.71 17.33 -4.77
N GLU A 364 6.48 16.80 -4.90
CA GLU A 364 5.28 17.40 -4.31
C GLU A 364 5.12 16.94 -2.85
N VAL A 365 4.56 17.82 -2.03
CA VAL A 365 4.30 17.54 -0.62
C VAL A 365 3.03 16.72 -0.51
N VAL A 366 3.10 15.58 0.17
CA VAL A 366 1.97 14.68 0.41
C VAL A 366 1.64 14.67 1.90
N VAL A 367 0.38 14.91 2.26
CA VAL A 367 -0.11 14.79 3.62
C VAL A 367 -0.96 13.53 3.75
N GLY A 368 -0.59 12.63 4.65
CA GLY A 368 -1.37 11.44 4.98
C GLY A 368 -2.45 11.77 6.01
N VAL A 369 -3.72 11.48 5.70
CA VAL A 369 -4.81 11.60 6.68
C VAL A 369 -5.06 10.23 7.29
N VAL A 370 -4.95 10.14 8.62
CA VAL A 370 -5.06 8.91 9.41
C VAL A 370 -6.08 9.07 10.52
N GLY A 371 -6.61 7.96 11.03
CA GLY A 371 -7.53 7.96 12.17
C GLY A 371 -8.37 6.69 12.19
N LYS A 372 -8.99 6.41 13.33
CA LYS A 372 -9.88 5.25 13.48
C LYS A 372 -11.11 5.38 12.57
N PRO A 373 -11.80 4.25 12.26
CA PRO A 373 -13.13 4.31 11.66
C PRO A 373 -14.06 5.23 12.47
N SER A 374 -14.92 5.98 11.79
CA SER A 374 -15.92 6.88 12.42
C SER A 374 -15.39 8.13 13.16
N ALA A 375 -14.07 8.39 13.19
CA ALA A 375 -13.52 9.65 13.70
C ALA A 375 -13.85 10.88 12.82
N GLY A 376 -14.36 10.65 11.60
CA GLY A 376 -14.68 11.70 10.63
C GLY A 376 -13.58 11.98 9.61
N LYS A 377 -12.63 11.05 9.44
CA LYS A 377 -11.54 11.10 8.45
C LYS A 377 -12.02 11.46 7.04
N SER A 378 -13.00 10.73 6.50
CA SER A 378 -13.51 10.99 5.14
C SER A 378 -14.21 12.35 5.03
N THR A 379 -14.89 12.81 6.08
CA THR A 379 -15.50 14.15 6.12
C THR A 379 -14.42 15.23 6.12
N PHE A 380 -13.35 15.06 6.92
CA PHE A 380 -12.19 15.96 6.94
C PHE A 380 -11.51 16.00 5.57
N PHE A 381 -11.26 14.83 4.98
CA PHE A 381 -10.67 14.70 3.65
C PHE A 381 -11.49 15.42 2.57
N ASN A 382 -12.81 15.25 2.57
CA ASN A 382 -13.71 15.94 1.64
C ASN A 382 -13.78 17.45 1.86
N ALA A 383 -13.70 17.90 3.12
CA ALA A 383 -13.68 19.31 3.46
C ALA A 383 -12.43 20.00 2.89
N VAL A 384 -11.24 19.43 3.11
CA VAL A 384 -9.96 20.00 2.64
C VAL A 384 -9.83 19.94 1.12
N THR A 385 -10.26 18.85 0.50
CA THR A 385 -10.20 18.66 -0.97
C THR A 385 -11.31 19.40 -1.72
N ARG A 386 -12.25 20.02 -0.99
CA ARG A 386 -13.44 20.69 -1.54
C ARG A 386 -14.27 19.79 -2.46
N ALA A 387 -14.23 18.47 -2.24
CA ALA A 387 -14.80 17.45 -3.10
C ALA A 387 -16.32 17.26 -2.93
N THR A 388 -17.05 18.30 -2.56
CA THR A 388 -18.48 18.21 -2.22
C THR A 388 -19.35 18.90 -3.28
N GLY A 389 -20.33 18.15 -3.80
CA GLY A 389 -21.34 18.68 -4.76
C GLY A 389 -20.82 18.91 -6.19
N ALA A 390 -21.43 19.89 -6.88
CA ALA A 390 -21.15 20.22 -8.30
C ALA A 390 -19.70 20.64 -8.60
N LEU A 391 -18.90 20.92 -7.57
CA LEU A 391 -17.47 21.25 -7.67
C LEU A 391 -16.55 20.02 -7.73
N ALA A 392 -17.04 18.82 -7.40
CA ALA A 392 -16.34 17.57 -7.72
C ALA A 392 -16.12 17.39 -9.24
N ALA A 393 -16.95 18.04 -10.08
CA ALA A 393 -16.86 18.00 -11.54
C ALA A 393 -15.86 19.00 -12.15
N LYS A 394 -15.33 19.95 -11.38
CA LYS A 394 -14.38 20.99 -11.85
C LYS A 394 -12.97 20.87 -11.25
N VAL A 395 -12.73 19.92 -10.35
CA VAL A 395 -11.37 19.53 -9.99
C VAL A 395 -10.81 18.81 -11.21
N ALA A 396 -10.08 19.56 -12.04
CA ALA A 396 -9.52 19.08 -13.29
C ALA A 396 -8.79 17.76 -13.05
N ALA A 397 -9.12 16.76 -13.84
CA ALA A 397 -8.21 15.65 -14.07
C ALA A 397 -6.89 16.27 -14.52
N TYR A 398 -5.90 16.31 -13.61
CA TYR A 398 -4.54 16.64 -13.97
C TYR A 398 -4.13 15.59 -14.99
N PRO A 399 -3.82 15.97 -16.24
CA PRO A 399 -3.49 14.98 -17.24
C PRO A 399 -2.11 14.40 -16.87
N PHE A 400 -2.06 13.08 -16.73
CA PHE A 400 -0.86 12.24 -16.61
C PHE A 400 -0.26 11.95 -15.23
N THR A 401 -1.07 11.83 -14.17
CA THR A 401 -0.66 11.03 -13.00
C THR A 401 -1.63 9.86 -12.83
N THR A 402 -1.07 8.65 -12.73
CA THR A 402 -1.77 7.44 -12.30
C THR A 402 -2.13 7.63 -10.83
N ILE A 403 -3.14 8.44 -10.54
CA ILE A 403 -3.54 8.76 -9.16
C ILE A 403 -4.32 7.57 -8.62
N ASP A 404 -3.75 6.88 -7.64
CA ASP A 404 -4.46 5.99 -6.73
C ASP A 404 -5.77 6.68 -6.26
N PRO A 405 -6.94 6.00 -6.26
CA PRO A 405 -8.24 6.59 -5.88
C PRO A 405 -8.24 7.33 -4.53
N ASN A 406 -7.23 7.12 -3.68
CA ASN A 406 -7.10 7.72 -2.36
C ASN A 406 -6.24 8.99 -2.29
N VAL A 407 -5.65 9.49 -3.39
CA VAL A 407 -4.88 10.76 -3.40
C VAL A 407 -5.66 11.88 -4.08
N ARG A 408 -5.78 13.06 -3.45
CA ARG A 408 -6.47 14.24 -4.00
C ARG A 408 -5.75 15.53 -3.67
N GLU A 409 -5.95 16.56 -4.50
CA GLU A 409 -5.48 17.90 -4.21
C GLU A 409 -6.42 18.59 -3.20
N GLY A 410 -5.85 19.21 -2.18
CA GLY A 410 -6.53 20.10 -1.26
C GLY A 410 -5.76 21.40 -1.08
N LEU A 411 -6.22 22.28 -0.20
CA LEU A 411 -5.60 23.58 0.02
C LEU A 411 -5.15 23.74 1.46
N TYR A 412 -4.02 24.42 1.62
CA TYR A 412 -3.50 24.85 2.92
C TYR A 412 -3.13 26.34 2.87
N GLY A 413 -3.17 27.00 4.02
CA GLY A 413 -2.77 28.37 4.20
C GLY A 413 -1.30 28.46 4.58
N VAL A 414 -0.53 29.26 3.85
CA VAL A 414 0.84 29.62 4.21
C VAL A 414 0.92 31.12 4.47
N LEU A 415 1.58 31.49 5.57
CA LEU A 415 1.96 32.88 5.78
C LEU A 415 2.92 33.24 4.64
N ASP A 416 2.42 34.03 3.70
CA ASP A 416 3.01 34.23 2.38
C ASP A 416 4.47 34.70 2.49
N PRO A 417 5.47 33.87 2.15
CA PRO A 417 6.85 34.34 2.04
C PRO A 417 7.02 35.03 0.68
N ASP A 418 6.08 35.91 0.30
CA ASP A 418 6.06 36.54 -1.02
C ASP A 418 7.36 37.34 -1.15
N PRO A 419 8.26 36.95 -2.08
CA PRO A 419 9.50 37.68 -2.26
C PRO A 419 9.22 39.10 -2.77
N ALA A 420 7.99 39.43 -3.19
CA ALA A 420 7.61 40.78 -3.59
C ALA A 420 8.10 41.86 -2.61
N LEU A 421 7.85 41.70 -1.31
CA LEU A 421 8.24 42.72 -0.32
C LEU A 421 9.76 42.87 -0.23
N ALA A 422 10.50 41.76 -0.20
CA ALA A 422 11.97 41.77 -0.22
C ALA A 422 12.54 42.37 -1.52
N LEU A 423 11.80 42.24 -2.63
CA LEU A 423 12.11 42.81 -3.94
C LEU A 423 11.59 44.25 -4.12
N GLY A 424 11.05 44.88 -3.08
CA GLY A 424 10.50 46.25 -3.14
C GLY A 424 9.25 46.38 -4.03
N ARG A 425 8.44 45.32 -4.09
CA ARG A 425 7.19 45.24 -4.86
C ARG A 425 5.99 45.06 -3.93
N PRO A 426 4.80 45.55 -4.31
CA PRO A 426 3.58 45.23 -3.57
C PRO A 426 3.29 43.73 -3.68
N LEU A 427 2.69 43.17 -2.63
CA LEU A 427 2.21 41.78 -2.62
C LEU A 427 1.31 41.51 -3.81
N SER A 428 1.33 40.26 -4.29
CA SER A 428 0.40 39.84 -5.34
C SER A 428 -1.06 40.02 -4.85
N ALA A 429 -1.79 40.91 -5.53
CA ALA A 429 -3.15 41.30 -5.13
C ALA A 429 -4.17 40.15 -5.25
N CYS A 430 -3.94 39.19 -6.16
CA CYS A 430 -4.85 38.05 -6.40
C CYS A 430 -4.05 36.77 -6.73
N PRO A 431 -3.62 35.99 -5.72
CA PRO A 431 -3.12 34.64 -5.97
C PRO A 431 -4.23 33.73 -6.54
N PRO A 432 -3.90 32.69 -7.32
CA PRO A 432 -4.89 31.87 -8.05
C PRO A 432 -5.96 31.21 -7.18
N HIS A 433 -5.59 30.77 -5.98
CA HIS A 433 -6.49 30.14 -5.02
C HIS A 433 -6.98 31.11 -3.93
N GLY A 434 -6.66 32.39 -4.03
CA GLY A 434 -7.02 33.41 -3.06
C GLY A 434 -6.19 33.40 -1.78
N ARG A 435 -6.68 34.15 -0.80
CA ARG A 435 -6.18 34.19 0.57
C ARG A 435 -7.28 33.73 1.52
N ASP A 436 -6.90 33.21 2.66
CA ASP A 436 -7.83 32.89 3.73
C ASP A 436 -8.19 34.14 4.55
N ALA A 437 -9.06 33.96 5.56
CA ALA A 437 -9.51 35.05 6.43
C ALA A 437 -8.38 35.71 7.23
N GLN A 438 -7.24 35.03 7.40
CA GLN A 438 -6.04 35.53 8.07
C GLN A 438 -5.05 36.18 7.09
N GLY A 439 -5.37 36.26 5.80
CA GLY A 439 -4.51 36.80 4.76
C GLY A 439 -3.40 35.85 4.30
N ARG A 440 -3.37 34.60 4.78
CA ARG A 440 -2.44 33.56 4.34
C ARG A 440 -2.78 33.18 2.90
N ARG A 441 -1.74 33.00 2.07
CA ARG A 441 -1.92 32.56 0.69
C ARG A 441 -2.36 31.10 0.70
N LEU A 442 -3.41 30.78 -0.06
CA LEU A 442 -3.85 29.39 -0.24
C LEU A 442 -3.02 28.71 -1.35
N LEU A 443 -2.44 27.56 -1.05
CA LEU A 443 -1.63 26.77 -1.98
C LEU A 443 -2.13 25.32 -2.05
N PRO A 444 -2.01 24.66 -3.21
CA PRO A 444 -2.37 23.26 -3.36
C PRO A 444 -1.38 22.35 -2.64
N VAL A 445 -1.88 21.24 -2.10
CA VAL A 445 -1.12 20.15 -1.50
C VAL A 445 -1.80 18.83 -1.81
N LEU A 446 -1.03 17.74 -1.95
CA LEU A 446 -1.59 16.42 -2.14
C LEU A 446 -1.99 15.82 -0.77
N LEU A 447 -3.20 15.28 -0.69
CA LEU A 447 -3.70 14.54 0.47
C LEU A 447 -3.86 13.07 0.08
N LYS A 448 -3.30 12.16 0.88
CA LYS A 448 -3.49 10.71 0.77
C LYS A 448 -4.43 10.26 1.89
N ASP A 449 -5.56 9.67 1.55
CA ASP A 449 -6.43 9.02 2.53
C ASP A 449 -5.84 7.65 2.91
N VAL A 450 -5.28 7.54 4.11
CA VAL A 450 -4.71 6.27 4.57
C VAL A 450 -5.82 5.45 5.20
N ALA A 451 -6.06 4.25 4.65
CA ALA A 451 -7.08 3.33 5.13
C ALA A 451 -6.87 2.99 6.62
N GLY A 452 -7.97 2.79 7.34
CA GLY A 452 -8.03 2.77 8.81
C GLY A 452 -7.00 1.83 9.45
N LEU A 453 -5.94 2.43 9.99
CA LEU A 453 -4.99 1.76 10.86
C LEU A 453 -5.79 1.24 12.09
N VAL A 454 -5.48 0.04 12.55
CA VAL A 454 -6.08 -0.56 13.74
C VAL A 454 -4.98 -0.69 14.79
N PRO A 455 -5.23 -0.40 16.08
CA PRO A 455 -4.25 -0.63 17.14
C PRO A 455 -3.66 -2.05 17.11
N GLY A 456 -2.35 -2.17 17.29
CA GLY A 456 -1.61 -3.44 17.21
C GLY A 456 -1.15 -3.85 15.81
N ALA A 457 -1.15 -2.92 14.84
CA ALA A 457 -0.65 -3.14 13.49
C ALA A 457 0.86 -3.47 13.47
N TYR A 458 1.65 -2.89 14.39
CA TYR A 458 3.09 -3.16 14.47
C TYR A 458 3.44 -4.63 14.79
N ALA A 459 2.53 -5.37 15.44
CA ALA A 459 2.74 -6.75 15.86
C ALA A 459 2.30 -7.78 14.79
N GLY A 460 2.09 -7.34 13.54
CA GLY A 460 1.67 -8.22 12.45
C GLY A 460 0.20 -8.66 12.51
N LYS A 461 -0.63 -8.07 13.37
CA LYS A 461 -2.08 -8.34 13.38
C LYS A 461 -2.73 -7.71 12.14
N GLY A 462 -3.16 -8.55 11.19
CA GLY A 462 -3.91 -8.13 9.99
C GLY A 462 -3.03 -7.59 8.85
N LYS A 463 -3.61 -6.78 7.94
CA LYS A 463 -2.89 -6.15 6.80
C LYS A 463 -1.94 -5.00 7.21
N GLY A 464 -1.56 -4.91 8.49
CA GLY A 464 -0.90 -3.76 9.14
C GLY A 464 0.38 -3.27 8.46
N ASN A 465 1.27 -4.18 8.04
CA ASN A 465 2.53 -3.81 7.39
C ASN A 465 2.32 -3.10 6.04
N ARG A 466 1.32 -3.50 5.25
CA ARG A 466 1.00 -2.83 3.98
C ARG A 466 0.50 -1.39 4.22
N PHE A 467 -0.27 -1.15 5.30
CA PHE A 467 -0.74 0.19 5.68
C PHE A 467 0.34 1.10 6.26
N LEU A 468 1.28 0.55 7.04
CA LEU A 468 2.42 1.32 7.55
C LEU A 468 3.37 1.74 6.42
N ASN A 469 3.51 0.90 5.39
CA ASN A 469 4.21 1.26 4.16
C ASN A 469 3.49 2.40 3.41
N ASP A 470 2.16 2.40 3.37
CA ASP A 470 1.39 3.50 2.75
C ASP A 470 1.66 4.87 3.42
N LEU A 471 1.93 4.88 4.73
CA LEU A 471 2.31 6.09 5.46
C LEU A 471 3.68 6.62 5.08
N CYS A 472 4.58 5.75 4.58
CA CYS A 472 5.93 6.15 4.19
C CYS A 472 5.95 7.08 2.97
N ASP A 473 4.87 7.17 2.21
CA ASP A 473 4.74 8.10 1.08
C ASP A 473 4.41 9.54 1.52
N ALA A 474 3.85 9.69 2.72
CA ALA A 474 3.46 10.98 3.26
C ALA A 474 4.66 11.74 3.83
N ASP A 475 4.70 13.06 3.63
CA ASP A 475 5.69 14.00 4.18
C ASP A 475 5.26 14.56 5.54
N ALA A 476 3.96 14.57 5.82
CA ALA A 476 3.36 14.92 7.11
C ALA A 476 2.07 14.12 7.32
N LEU A 477 1.60 14.04 8.56
CA LEU A 477 0.35 13.34 8.89
C LEU A 477 -0.66 14.27 9.56
N VAL A 478 -1.94 14.07 9.25
CA VAL A 478 -3.06 14.60 10.02
C VAL A 478 -3.79 13.43 10.65
N HIS A 479 -3.70 13.31 11.96
CA HIS A 479 -4.41 12.31 12.75
C HIS A 479 -5.77 12.86 13.19
N VAL A 480 -6.82 12.43 12.51
CA VAL A 480 -8.21 12.78 12.84
C VAL A 480 -8.69 11.92 14.00
N VAL A 481 -8.96 12.57 15.12
CA VAL A 481 -9.38 11.96 16.39
C VAL A 481 -10.83 12.32 16.69
N ASP A 482 -11.61 11.38 17.17
CA ASP A 482 -12.94 11.60 17.68
C ASP A 482 -12.92 12.23 19.07
N ALA A 483 -12.91 13.56 19.16
CA ALA A 483 -12.82 14.26 20.43
C ALA A 483 -14.06 14.07 21.32
N SER A 484 -15.19 13.62 20.76
CA SER A 484 -16.38 13.31 21.56
C SER A 484 -16.21 12.05 22.40
N ALA A 485 -15.25 11.17 22.08
CA ALA A 485 -15.01 9.88 22.69
C ALA A 485 -16.30 9.14 23.12
N GLU A 486 -17.36 9.28 22.32
CA GLU A 486 -18.66 8.65 22.57
C GLU A 486 -18.63 7.18 22.16
N THR A 487 -17.64 6.78 21.36
CA THR A 487 -17.48 5.42 20.86
C THR A 487 -16.05 4.92 21.01
N ASP A 488 -15.90 3.66 21.41
CA ASP A 488 -14.61 2.99 21.46
C ASP A 488 -14.08 2.61 20.06
N ALA A 489 -12.92 1.94 19.99
CA ALA A 489 -12.32 1.50 18.73
C ALA A 489 -13.19 0.49 17.94
N GLY A 490 -14.10 -0.22 18.62
CA GLY A 490 -15.06 -1.16 18.02
C GLY A 490 -16.40 -0.51 17.62
N GLY A 491 -16.60 0.77 17.96
CA GLY A 491 -17.85 1.50 17.72
C GLY A 491 -18.90 1.32 18.82
N ALA A 492 -18.57 0.71 19.96
CA ALA A 492 -19.48 0.60 21.10
C ALA A 492 -19.53 1.91 21.89
N ALA A 493 -20.71 2.25 22.42
CA ALA A 493 -20.90 3.49 23.16
C ALA A 493 -20.15 3.49 24.50
N ILE A 494 -19.45 4.57 24.81
CA ILE A 494 -18.78 4.79 26.09
C ILE A 494 -19.74 5.55 27.01
N ASN A 495 -19.99 5.01 28.20
CA ASN A 495 -21.04 5.49 29.12
C ASN A 495 -20.50 6.16 30.39
N SER A 496 -19.18 6.21 30.60
CA SER A 496 -18.56 6.89 31.75
C SER A 496 -17.54 7.94 31.31
N GLU A 497 -17.43 9.01 32.08
CA GLU A 497 -16.56 10.14 31.75
C GLU A 497 -15.08 9.76 31.84
N ASP A 498 -14.68 9.02 32.88
CA ASP A 498 -13.30 8.53 33.02
C ASP A 498 -12.87 7.66 31.83
N ALA A 499 -13.73 6.74 31.40
CA ALA A 499 -13.43 5.88 30.26
C ALA A 499 -13.35 6.66 28.95
N ALA A 500 -14.11 7.76 28.82
CA ALA A 500 -14.08 8.61 27.64
C ALA A 500 -12.81 9.49 27.60
N SER A 501 -12.35 9.98 28.75
CA SER A 501 -11.06 10.68 28.88
C SER A 501 -9.89 9.75 28.56
N ASP A 502 -9.89 8.53 29.10
CA ASP A 502 -8.88 7.52 28.79
C ASP A 502 -8.89 7.13 27.30
N ALA A 503 -10.09 6.95 26.74
CA ALA A 503 -10.26 6.66 25.32
C ALA A 503 -9.74 7.79 24.42
N LEU A 504 -10.00 9.06 24.78
CA LEU A 504 -9.48 10.21 24.05
C LEU A 504 -7.95 10.29 24.14
N ALA A 505 -7.37 10.12 25.33
CA ALA A 505 -5.93 10.11 25.53
C ALA A 505 -5.25 9.02 24.70
N PHE A 506 -5.81 7.80 24.71
CA PHE A 506 -5.35 6.69 23.88
C PHE A 506 -5.48 7.02 22.38
N GLU A 507 -6.62 7.56 21.96
CA GLU A 507 -6.88 7.90 20.56
C GLU A 507 -5.94 8.99 20.04
N ILE A 508 -5.46 9.89 20.90
CA ILE A 508 -4.47 10.90 20.53
C ILE A 508 -3.09 10.28 20.30
N SER A 509 -2.66 9.32 21.12
CA SER A 509 -1.28 8.83 21.12
C SER A 509 -1.03 7.61 20.22
N TRP A 510 -2.02 6.73 20.05
CA TRP A 510 -1.78 5.36 19.54
C TRP A 510 -1.10 5.30 18.17
N VAL A 511 -1.49 6.12 17.17
CA VAL A 511 -0.87 6.08 15.82
C VAL A 511 0.64 6.31 15.89
N ARG A 512 1.08 7.26 16.72
CA ARG A 512 2.50 7.54 16.86
C ARG A 512 3.22 6.43 17.60
N GLU A 513 2.59 5.87 18.63
CA GLU A 513 3.18 4.76 19.37
C GLU A 513 3.32 3.51 18.49
N GLU A 514 2.35 3.24 17.62
CA GLU A 514 2.41 2.17 16.62
C GLU A 514 3.58 2.37 15.66
N LEU A 515 3.71 3.58 15.08
CA LEU A 515 4.83 3.92 14.21
C LEU A 515 6.17 3.80 14.93
N HIS A 516 6.26 4.23 16.18
CA HIS A 516 7.48 4.14 16.99
C HIS A 516 7.88 2.69 17.23
N ARG A 517 6.94 1.84 17.68
CA ARG A 517 7.21 0.42 17.93
C ARG A 517 7.58 -0.32 16.64
N TRP A 518 6.93 0.00 15.53
CA TRP A 518 7.25 -0.58 14.22
C TRP A 518 8.67 -0.23 13.76
N ILE A 519 9.04 1.05 13.77
CA ILE A 519 10.38 1.47 13.36
C ILE A 519 11.45 0.94 14.32
N ALA A 520 11.22 1.03 15.63
CA ALA A 520 12.15 0.50 16.62
C ALA A 520 12.34 -1.02 16.46
N GLY A 521 11.26 -1.78 16.24
CA GLY A 521 11.33 -3.22 16.01
C GLY A 521 12.12 -3.57 14.74
N ASN A 522 11.92 -2.85 13.64
CA ASN A 522 12.66 -3.06 12.39
C ASN A 522 14.15 -2.70 12.51
N VAL A 523 14.49 -1.66 13.26
CA VAL A 523 15.89 -1.28 13.51
C VAL A 523 16.54 -2.28 14.46
N ALA A 524 15.84 -2.71 15.51
CA ALA A 524 16.32 -3.69 16.47
C ALA A 524 16.59 -5.07 15.83
N SER A 525 15.72 -5.52 14.92
CA SER A 525 15.91 -6.80 14.22
C SER A 525 17.18 -6.83 13.34
N LYS A 526 17.62 -5.66 12.86
CA LYS A 526 18.85 -5.49 12.05
C LYS A 526 20.04 -4.98 12.86
N TRP A 527 19.91 -4.85 14.17
CA TRP A 527 20.91 -4.23 15.04
C TRP A 527 22.27 -4.96 15.05
N ARG A 528 22.25 -6.30 14.98
CA ARG A 528 23.48 -7.12 14.90
C ARG A 528 24.41 -6.68 13.76
N SER A 529 23.85 -6.33 12.59
CA SER A 529 24.64 -5.86 11.45
C SER A 529 25.34 -4.52 11.74
N VAL A 530 24.72 -3.64 12.51
CA VAL A 530 25.27 -2.35 12.93
C VAL A 530 26.40 -2.56 13.95
N VAL A 531 26.18 -3.40 14.96
CA VAL A 531 27.18 -3.69 16.01
C VAL A 531 28.41 -4.38 15.43
N ARG A 532 28.22 -5.33 14.49
CA ARG A 532 29.31 -6.00 13.78
C ARG A 532 30.23 -4.99 13.10
N LEU A 533 29.67 -4.06 12.34
CA LEU A 533 30.44 -3.00 11.69
C LEU A 533 31.08 -2.05 12.71
N ALA A 534 30.41 -1.72 13.80
CA ALA A 534 30.95 -0.85 14.85
C ALA A 534 32.20 -1.43 15.52
N ARG A 535 32.31 -2.76 15.64
CA ARG A 535 33.49 -3.43 16.20
C ARG A 535 34.68 -3.43 15.22
N LEU A 536 34.42 -3.48 13.93
CA LEU A 536 35.43 -3.49 12.87
C LEU A 536 35.92 -2.07 12.53
N ASP A 537 35.08 -1.08 12.79
CA ASP A 537 35.27 0.31 12.40
C ASP A 537 35.90 1.15 13.51
N ARG A 538 37.19 1.46 13.36
CA ARG A 538 37.92 2.31 14.32
C ARG A 538 37.39 3.75 14.41
N ASP A 539 36.73 4.26 13.35
CA ASP A 539 36.29 5.65 13.27
C ASP A 539 34.77 5.82 13.49
N GLY A 540 34.01 4.71 13.52
CA GLY A 540 32.55 4.66 13.76
C GLY A 540 31.67 5.17 12.60
N MET A 541 32.27 5.51 11.45
CA MET A 541 31.59 5.99 10.24
C MET A 541 30.76 4.91 9.53
N LEU A 542 31.31 3.70 9.34
CA LEU A 542 30.65 2.57 8.66
C LEU A 542 29.43 2.09 9.44
N ALA A 543 29.56 1.99 10.77
CA ALA A 543 28.44 1.61 11.62
C ALA A 543 27.34 2.68 11.61
N LEU A 544 27.73 3.96 11.62
CA LEU A 544 26.79 5.06 11.53
C LEU A 544 26.08 5.06 10.18
N ASP A 545 26.80 4.90 9.06
CA ASP A 545 26.19 4.85 7.74
C ASP A 545 25.23 3.66 7.62
N ARG A 546 25.61 2.47 8.12
CA ARG A 546 24.70 1.32 8.17
C ARG A 546 23.44 1.61 8.98
N LEU A 547 23.57 2.23 10.16
CA LEU A 547 22.43 2.60 11.00
C LEU A 547 21.51 3.59 10.28
N LEU A 548 22.07 4.61 9.63
CA LEU A 548 21.30 5.61 8.87
C LEU A 548 20.59 4.95 7.68
N ASP A 549 21.23 3.99 7.02
CA ASP A 549 20.65 3.29 5.86
C ASP A 549 19.43 2.44 6.24
N LEU A 550 19.31 1.99 7.49
CA LEU A 550 18.10 1.31 7.97
C LEU A 550 16.86 2.20 7.89
N PHE A 551 17.03 3.53 7.91
CA PHE A 551 15.93 4.48 7.80
C PHE A 551 15.56 4.83 6.34
N ASN A 552 16.37 4.43 5.35
CA ASN A 552 16.07 4.70 3.93
C ASN A 552 14.75 4.04 3.48
N GLY A 553 14.37 2.92 4.10
CA GLY A 553 13.11 2.21 3.84
C GLY A 553 11.85 3.05 4.11
N TYR A 554 11.95 4.14 4.87
CA TYR A 554 10.85 5.05 5.17
C TYR A 554 10.85 6.30 4.28
N ARG A 555 11.43 6.20 3.08
CA ARG A 555 11.68 7.31 2.14
C ARG A 555 12.43 8.50 2.79
N ALA A 556 13.26 8.21 3.79
CA ALA A 556 14.10 9.23 4.41
C ALA A 556 15.46 9.26 3.72
N SER A 557 16.00 10.45 3.52
CA SER A 557 17.38 10.60 3.08
C SER A 557 18.34 10.46 4.27
N ASN A 558 19.61 10.10 4.02
CA ASN A 558 20.64 10.13 5.06
C ASN A 558 20.78 11.51 5.73
N ALA A 559 20.47 12.60 5.02
CA ALA A 559 20.38 13.94 5.62
C ALA A 559 19.24 14.05 6.66
N THR A 560 18.10 13.43 6.39
CA THR A 560 16.94 13.38 7.31
C THR A 560 17.27 12.53 8.54
N ALA A 561 17.86 11.34 8.34
CA ALA A 561 18.27 10.46 9.43
C ALA A 561 19.38 11.10 10.30
N ARG A 562 20.37 11.76 9.69
CA ARG A 562 21.40 12.54 10.43
C ARG A 562 20.78 13.68 11.23
N ARG A 563 19.78 14.37 10.67
CA ARG A 563 19.06 15.40 11.41
C ARG A 563 18.30 14.82 12.61
N ALA A 564 17.69 13.64 12.47
CA ALA A 564 17.07 12.95 13.59
C ALA A 564 18.09 12.60 14.69
N LEU A 565 19.28 12.15 14.30
CA LEU A 565 20.39 11.89 15.22
C LEU A 565 20.81 13.14 16.02
N GLU A 566 20.91 14.29 15.35
CA GLU A 566 21.21 15.57 16.01
C GLU A 566 20.07 16.04 16.94
N VAL A 567 18.82 15.78 16.58
CA VAL A 567 17.66 16.11 17.43
C VAL A 567 17.62 15.20 18.66
N ALA A 568 18.02 13.93 18.51
CA ALA A 568 18.16 12.98 19.61
C ALA A 568 19.38 13.29 20.53
N GLY A 569 20.27 14.20 20.13
CA GLY A 569 21.50 14.54 20.84
C GLY A 569 22.57 13.45 20.79
N LEU A 570 22.54 12.61 19.75
CA LEU A 570 23.39 11.44 19.60
C LEU A 570 24.53 11.65 18.58
N GLU A 571 24.65 12.84 18.00
CA GLU A 571 25.61 13.11 16.91
C GLU A 571 27.08 13.00 17.32
N LYS A 572 27.36 13.07 18.63
CA LYS A 572 28.70 12.93 19.21
C LYS A 572 28.97 11.53 19.77
N GLU A 573 27.94 10.68 19.89
CA GLU A 573 28.06 9.34 20.44
C GLU A 573 28.55 8.35 19.36
N ARG A 574 29.88 8.30 19.15
CA ARG A 574 30.47 7.46 18.09
C ARG A 574 30.51 5.97 18.41
N ASN A 575 30.42 5.57 19.68
CA ASN A 575 30.44 4.17 20.09
C ASN A 575 29.03 3.54 19.99
N ILE A 576 28.58 3.25 18.77
CA ILE A 576 27.27 2.66 18.51
C ILE A 576 27.14 1.25 19.12
N SER A 577 28.25 0.50 19.23
CA SER A 577 28.23 -0.82 19.90
C SER A 577 27.85 -0.77 21.37
N GLY A 578 28.01 0.39 22.03
CA GLY A 578 27.60 0.60 23.42
C GLY A 578 26.20 1.18 23.58
N TRP A 579 25.47 1.42 22.48
CA TRP A 579 24.11 1.96 22.56
C TRP A 579 23.15 0.91 23.07
N GLY A 580 22.28 1.31 23.99
CA GLY A 580 21.19 0.49 24.49
C GLY A 580 19.84 0.95 23.94
N LYS A 581 18.79 0.42 24.58
CA LYS A 581 17.38 0.73 24.29
C LYS A 581 17.08 2.24 24.31
N ASP A 582 17.67 3.00 25.24
CA ASP A 582 17.43 4.43 25.40
C ASP A 582 17.87 5.24 24.15
N GLN A 583 19.08 4.99 23.64
CA GLN A 583 19.57 5.65 22.42
C GLN A 583 18.70 5.30 21.21
N LEU A 584 18.33 4.03 21.07
CA LEU A 584 17.45 3.58 19.98
C LEU A 584 16.12 4.35 20.00
N HIS A 585 15.43 4.39 21.13
CA HIS A 585 14.11 5.03 21.18
C HIS A 585 14.19 6.57 21.14
N ARG A 586 15.26 7.19 21.65
CA ARG A 586 15.52 8.62 21.41
C ARG A 586 15.67 8.92 19.93
N LEU A 587 16.46 8.11 19.21
CA LEU A 587 16.65 8.25 17.77
C LEU A 587 15.33 8.06 17.01
N VAL A 588 14.55 7.02 17.32
CA VAL A 588 13.27 6.73 16.65
C VAL A 588 12.24 7.83 16.93
N ALA A 589 12.12 8.32 18.18
CA ALA A 589 11.22 9.43 18.50
C ALA A 589 11.60 10.71 17.74
N ALA A 590 12.89 11.06 17.73
CA ALA A 590 13.39 12.19 16.96
C ALA A 590 13.18 12.01 15.45
N PHE A 591 13.36 10.79 14.94
CA PHE A 591 13.12 10.46 13.55
C PHE A 591 11.67 10.68 13.16
N LEU A 592 10.71 10.22 13.97
CA LEU A 592 9.28 10.43 13.72
C LEU A 592 8.92 11.92 13.69
N GLU A 593 9.42 12.75 14.62
CA GLU A 593 9.10 14.18 14.62
C GLU A 593 9.78 14.94 13.45
N VAL A 594 10.92 14.44 12.94
CA VAL A 594 11.60 15.02 11.77
C VAL A 594 10.97 14.56 10.45
N ARG A 595 10.66 13.27 10.32
CA ARG A 595 10.21 12.62 9.07
C ARG A 595 8.71 12.64 8.92
N PHE A 596 7.96 12.39 9.99
CA PHE A 596 6.50 12.32 10.00
C PHE A 596 5.91 13.33 10.98
N PRO A 597 6.17 14.64 10.78
CA PRO A 597 5.52 15.68 11.56
C PRO A 597 4.01 15.48 11.46
N THR A 598 3.40 15.28 12.61
CA THR A 598 2.00 14.88 12.70
C THR A 598 1.23 15.95 13.47
N VAL A 599 0.04 16.27 12.99
CA VAL A 599 -0.93 17.15 13.66
C VAL A 599 -2.14 16.31 14.03
N VAL A 600 -2.67 16.52 15.23
CA VAL A 600 -3.86 15.83 15.73
C VAL A 600 -5.06 16.77 15.58
N ALA A 601 -5.94 16.44 14.65
CA ALA A 601 -7.20 17.12 14.45
C ALA A 601 -8.25 16.54 15.39
N LEU A 602 -8.49 17.22 16.51
CA LEU A 602 -9.50 16.88 17.51
C LEU A 602 -10.89 17.19 16.94
N ASN A 603 -11.47 16.23 16.22
CA ASN A 603 -12.68 16.43 15.43
C ASN A 603 -13.96 16.24 16.27
N LYS A 604 -15.09 16.72 15.72
CA LYS A 604 -16.42 16.70 16.35
C LYS A 604 -16.57 17.63 17.57
N CYS A 605 -15.81 18.73 17.61
CA CYS A 605 -15.95 19.76 18.64
C CYS A 605 -17.34 20.46 18.63
N ASP A 606 -18.21 20.18 17.66
CA ASP A 606 -19.62 20.58 17.69
C ASP A 606 -20.45 19.81 18.74
N ARG A 607 -19.90 18.73 19.31
CA ARG A 607 -20.52 17.97 20.39
C ARG A 607 -20.21 18.62 21.75
N PRO A 608 -21.19 18.74 22.66
CA PRO A 608 -20.94 19.27 24.01
C PRO A 608 -19.89 18.48 24.81
N SER A 609 -19.89 17.15 24.67
CA SER A 609 -18.90 16.25 25.27
C SER A 609 -17.48 16.55 24.79
N ALA A 610 -17.31 16.68 23.47
CA ALA A 610 -16.03 17.05 22.87
C ALA A 610 -15.55 18.43 23.33
N LYS A 611 -16.47 19.40 23.42
CA LYS A 611 -16.14 20.76 23.85
C LYS A 611 -15.50 20.77 25.23
N GLN A 612 -16.14 20.13 26.20
CA GLN A 612 -15.63 20.11 27.57
C GLN A 612 -14.21 19.53 27.60
N ARG A 613 -14.03 18.32 27.06
CA ARG A 613 -12.75 17.61 27.10
C ARG A 613 -11.64 18.32 26.34
N VAL A 614 -11.93 18.86 25.16
CA VAL A 614 -10.94 19.61 24.38
C VAL A 614 -10.53 20.88 25.11
N THR A 615 -11.48 21.57 25.77
CA THR A 615 -11.16 22.77 26.55
C THR A 615 -10.26 22.43 27.75
N GLU A 616 -10.57 21.36 28.48
CA GLU A 616 -9.76 20.86 29.60
C GLU A 616 -8.35 20.45 29.11
N LEU A 617 -8.28 19.65 28.04
CA LEU A 617 -7.03 19.20 27.43
C LEU A 617 -6.13 20.36 26.97
N LEU A 618 -6.71 21.40 26.37
CA LEU A 618 -5.96 22.59 25.95
C LEU A 618 -5.55 23.48 27.13
N ALA A 619 -6.32 23.50 28.23
CA ALA A 619 -6.03 24.30 29.41
C ALA A 619 -4.89 23.72 30.26
N ASP A 620 -4.73 22.40 30.27
CA ASP A 620 -3.72 21.70 31.09
C ASP A 620 -2.26 21.97 30.67
N GLY A 621 -2.02 22.76 29.60
CA GLY A 621 -0.67 23.11 29.12
C GLY A 621 0.15 21.93 28.58
N ALA A 622 -0.35 20.70 28.74
CA ALA A 622 0.15 19.47 28.16
C ALA A 622 -0.24 19.31 26.68
N ALA A 623 -1.17 20.13 26.19
CA ALA A 623 -1.49 20.26 24.78
C ALA A 623 -0.31 20.85 24.02
N GLY A 624 0.46 19.99 23.35
CA GLY A 624 1.46 20.45 22.38
C GLY A 624 0.81 21.24 21.24
N ASP A 625 1.61 22.06 20.56
CA ASP A 625 1.20 22.91 19.42
C ASP A 625 0.56 22.14 18.23
N ASP A 626 0.61 20.82 18.27
CA ASP A 626 0.08 19.90 17.27
C ASP A 626 -1.37 19.47 17.51
N LEU A 627 -2.02 19.88 18.61
CA LEU A 627 -3.45 19.63 18.82
C LEU A 627 -4.28 20.78 18.21
N VAL A 628 -5.23 20.44 17.34
CA VAL A 628 -6.10 21.42 16.67
C VAL A 628 -7.56 21.01 16.85
N PRO A 629 -8.37 21.77 17.62
CA PRO A 629 -9.82 21.60 17.66
C PRO A 629 -10.42 21.75 16.28
N CYS A 630 -11.26 20.81 15.87
CA CYS A 630 -11.81 20.77 14.52
C CYS A 630 -13.30 20.40 14.51
N CYS A 631 -14.00 20.90 13.51
CA CYS A 631 -15.29 20.35 13.10
C CYS A 631 -15.36 20.19 11.58
N ALA A 632 -14.96 19.01 11.10
CA ALA A 632 -15.00 18.65 9.69
C ALA A 632 -16.42 18.72 9.09
N ARG A 633 -17.45 18.43 9.90
CA ARG A 633 -18.85 18.49 9.47
C ARG A 633 -19.27 19.92 9.13
N VAL A 634 -18.95 20.89 9.98
CA VAL A 634 -19.27 22.31 9.76
C VAL A 634 -18.49 22.83 8.56
N GLU A 635 -17.18 22.55 8.46
CA GLU A 635 -16.37 22.96 7.30
C GLU A 635 -16.94 22.42 5.98
N ALA A 636 -17.20 21.11 5.91
CA ALA A 636 -17.75 20.49 4.71
C ALA A 636 -19.09 21.13 4.32
N ALA A 637 -19.97 21.42 5.29
CA ALA A 637 -21.25 22.05 5.04
C ALA A 637 -21.12 23.50 4.55
N LEU A 638 -20.20 24.28 5.12
CA LEU A 638 -19.91 25.65 4.67
C LEU A 638 -19.32 25.67 3.26
N VAL A 639 -18.41 24.75 2.95
CA VAL A 639 -17.84 24.61 1.61
C VAL A 639 -18.91 24.25 0.58
N VAL A 640 -19.84 23.34 0.91
CA VAL A 640 -21.00 23.02 0.04
C VAL A 640 -21.92 24.21 -0.16
N ALA A 641 -22.27 24.91 0.92
CA ALA A 641 -23.19 26.05 0.83
C ALA A 641 -22.58 27.20 0.02
N ARG A 642 -21.28 27.47 0.19
CA ARG A 642 -20.51 28.41 -0.64
C ARG A 642 -20.48 27.98 -2.10
N ALA A 643 -20.22 26.70 -2.36
CA ALA A 643 -20.20 26.12 -3.71
C ALA A 643 -21.53 26.30 -4.45
N ASN A 644 -22.64 26.21 -3.73
CA ASN A 644 -23.99 26.40 -4.26
C ASN A 644 -24.42 27.88 -4.33
N GLY A 645 -23.57 28.82 -3.90
CA GLY A 645 -23.86 30.26 -3.87
C GLY A 645 -24.85 30.68 -2.77
N SER A 646 -25.12 29.81 -1.78
CA SER A 646 -26.08 30.06 -0.70
C SER A 646 -25.53 30.99 0.39
N LEU A 647 -24.20 31.08 0.53
CA LEU A 647 -23.54 31.94 1.50
C LEU A 647 -22.17 32.42 0.98
N ALA A 648 -21.65 33.46 1.61
CA ALA A 648 -20.27 33.92 1.48
C ALA A 648 -19.45 33.49 2.71
N TYR A 649 -18.51 32.58 2.50
CA TYR A 649 -17.59 32.06 3.51
C TYR A 649 -16.16 32.07 2.97
N GLU A 650 -15.26 32.68 3.73
CA GLU A 650 -13.81 32.63 3.48
C GLU A 650 -13.22 31.46 4.28
N ASP A 651 -12.29 30.71 3.69
CA ASP A 651 -11.68 29.58 4.39
C ASP A 651 -10.98 30.08 5.66
N GLY A 652 -11.13 29.33 6.76
CA GLY A 652 -10.58 29.73 8.07
C GLY A 652 -11.29 30.91 8.74
N ALA A 653 -12.39 31.44 8.20
CA ALA A 653 -13.13 32.52 8.84
C ALA A 653 -13.92 32.04 10.07
N GLY A 654 -14.04 32.94 11.05
CA GLY A 654 -14.90 32.77 12.24
C GLY A 654 -16.35 33.21 12.07
N ALA A 655 -16.74 33.58 10.84
CA ALA A 655 -18.10 33.95 10.50
C ALA A 655 -18.34 33.75 9.00
N PHE A 656 -19.61 33.77 8.59
CA PHE A 656 -20.04 33.77 7.19
C PHE A 656 -21.28 34.66 7.04
N ASN A 657 -21.56 35.09 5.81
CA ASN A 657 -22.75 35.88 5.49
C ASN A 657 -23.73 35.06 4.65
N GLY A 658 -25.01 35.02 5.02
CA GLY A 658 -26.08 34.31 4.30
C GLY A 658 -26.70 33.16 5.10
N ASP A 659 -27.53 32.35 4.44
CA ASP A 659 -28.20 31.21 5.07
C ASP A 659 -27.23 30.03 5.21
N GLY A 660 -26.68 29.92 6.41
CA GLY A 660 -25.70 28.88 6.75
C GLY A 660 -26.30 27.56 7.21
N PRO A 661 -25.48 26.50 7.27
CA PRO A 661 -25.86 25.24 7.89
C PRO A 661 -26.24 25.42 9.36
N ALA A 662 -27.21 24.64 9.83
CA ALA A 662 -27.66 24.68 11.22
C ALA A 662 -26.50 24.42 12.21
N GLY A 663 -26.37 25.30 13.21
CA GLY A 663 -25.34 25.23 14.25
C GLY A 663 -23.94 25.69 13.81
N ALA A 664 -23.72 26.06 12.55
CA ALA A 664 -22.41 26.52 12.08
C ALA A 664 -22.01 27.88 12.68
N ALA A 665 -22.95 28.83 12.76
CA ALA A 665 -22.70 30.16 13.32
C ALA A 665 -22.36 30.09 14.82
N ASP A 666 -23.09 29.27 15.58
CA ASP A 666 -22.84 29.07 17.02
C ASP A 666 -21.47 28.45 17.24
N TYR A 667 -21.12 27.40 16.47
CA TYR A 667 -19.81 26.77 16.53
C TYR A 667 -18.67 27.74 16.23
N LEU A 668 -18.79 28.53 15.16
CA LEU A 668 -17.75 29.50 14.77
C LEU A 668 -17.62 30.65 15.77
N THR A 669 -18.72 31.11 16.37
CA THR A 669 -18.68 32.12 17.44
C THR A 669 -17.91 31.60 18.65
N GLU A 670 -18.05 30.31 18.93
CA GLU A 670 -17.43 29.66 20.08
C GLU A 670 -15.95 29.32 19.87
N TRP A 671 -15.60 28.75 18.71
CA TRP A 671 -14.25 28.23 18.43
C TRP A 671 -13.39 29.16 17.58
N GLY A 672 -13.98 30.20 16.98
CA GLY A 672 -13.30 31.18 16.14
C GLY A 672 -12.95 30.69 14.73
N THR A 673 -12.72 29.40 14.51
CA THR A 673 -12.57 28.79 13.17
C THR A 673 -13.11 27.36 13.18
N THR A 674 -13.19 26.71 12.02
CA THR A 674 -13.50 25.27 11.92
C THR A 674 -12.32 24.36 12.26
N GLY A 675 -11.10 24.92 12.38
CA GLY A 675 -9.85 24.21 12.63
C GLY A 675 -9.31 23.35 11.49
N VAL A 676 -10.13 23.02 10.49
CA VAL A 676 -9.75 22.09 9.40
C VAL A 676 -8.59 22.65 8.56
N LEU A 677 -8.70 23.91 8.12
CA LEU A 677 -7.62 24.59 7.38
C LEU A 677 -6.36 24.74 8.25
N ASP A 678 -6.52 25.00 9.54
CA ASP A 678 -5.39 25.17 10.45
C ASP A 678 -4.65 23.84 10.69
N ALA A 679 -5.38 22.73 10.82
CA ALA A 679 -4.80 21.40 10.98
C ALA A 679 -3.94 21.01 9.76
N ILE A 680 -4.47 21.17 8.55
CA ILE A 680 -3.69 20.88 7.32
C ILE A 680 -2.51 21.85 7.17
N SER A 681 -2.72 23.13 7.46
CA SER A 681 -1.67 24.15 7.35
C SER A 681 -0.51 23.91 8.31
N ARG A 682 -0.80 23.51 9.57
CA ARG A 682 0.22 23.12 10.55
C ARG A 682 0.95 21.85 10.14
N ALA A 683 0.25 20.86 9.58
CA ALA A 683 0.89 19.62 9.12
C ALA A 683 1.87 19.90 7.98
N VAL A 684 1.45 20.70 6.99
CA VAL A 684 2.32 21.11 5.88
C VAL A 684 3.47 21.99 6.38
N ALA A 685 3.24 22.90 7.31
CA ALA A 685 4.31 23.69 7.93
C ALA A 685 5.36 22.78 8.61
N GLY A 686 4.91 21.72 9.28
CA GLY A 686 5.78 20.69 9.88
C GLY A 686 6.66 19.96 8.84
N ALA A 687 6.13 19.66 7.65
CA ALA A 687 6.91 19.11 6.54
C ALA A 687 7.98 20.09 5.99
N ARG A 688 7.87 21.38 6.33
CA ARG A 688 8.79 22.47 5.96
C ARG A 688 9.07 22.50 4.45
N PRO A 689 8.03 22.66 3.62
CA PRO A 689 8.21 22.72 2.18
C PRO A 689 9.05 23.92 1.77
N VAL A 690 9.69 23.79 0.60
CA VAL A 690 10.34 24.91 -0.07
C VAL A 690 9.40 25.42 -1.15
N HIS A 691 9.18 26.73 -1.20
CA HIS A 691 8.32 27.36 -2.20
C HIS A 691 9.14 27.92 -3.35
N ALA A 692 8.65 27.71 -4.57
CA ALA A 692 9.20 28.34 -5.76
C ALA A 692 8.15 29.15 -6.50
N TYR A 693 8.59 30.28 -7.05
CA TYR A 693 7.81 31.27 -7.77
C TYR A 693 8.27 31.31 -9.23
N PRO A 694 7.83 30.35 -10.06
CA PRO A 694 8.17 30.35 -11.46
C PRO A 694 7.49 31.53 -12.17
N VAL A 695 8.28 32.30 -12.90
CA VAL A 695 7.82 33.49 -13.64
C VAL A 695 8.04 33.33 -15.14
N ALA A 696 7.15 33.92 -15.93
CA ALA A 696 7.32 34.06 -17.38
C ALA A 696 8.43 35.08 -17.72
N ASP A 697 8.62 36.09 -16.87
CA ASP A 697 9.61 37.14 -17.05
C ASP A 697 10.14 37.67 -15.71
N LEU A 698 11.47 37.81 -15.60
CA LEU A 698 12.15 38.27 -14.38
C LEU A 698 12.11 39.79 -14.19
N GLY A 699 11.72 40.56 -15.21
CA GLY A 699 11.56 42.02 -15.09
C GLY A 699 10.20 42.38 -14.49
N SER A 700 9.14 41.88 -15.11
CA SER A 700 7.74 42.08 -14.68
C SER A 700 7.31 41.15 -13.54
N LEU A 701 8.07 40.08 -13.28
CA LEU A 701 7.75 39.01 -12.33
C LEU A 701 6.42 38.32 -12.59
N ARG A 702 5.87 38.43 -13.80
CA ARG A 702 4.59 37.79 -14.15
C ARG A 702 4.68 36.28 -13.93
N GLY A 703 3.73 35.71 -13.19
CA GLY A 703 3.66 34.28 -12.91
C GLY A 703 3.68 33.43 -14.19
N ALA A 704 4.28 32.25 -14.11
CA ALA A 704 4.38 31.33 -15.25
C ALA A 704 3.03 30.70 -15.61
N LEU A 705 2.18 30.39 -14.63
CA LEU A 705 0.90 29.72 -14.84
C LEU A 705 -0.31 30.63 -14.63
N SER A 706 -0.10 31.82 -14.06
CA SER A 706 -1.18 32.71 -13.66
C SER A 706 -0.85 34.16 -13.96
N PRO A 707 -1.82 34.95 -14.45
CA PRO A 707 -1.62 36.36 -14.71
C PRO A 707 -1.43 37.12 -13.40
N GLY A 708 -0.40 37.97 -13.33
CA GLY A 708 -0.06 38.77 -12.15
C GLY A 708 1.37 38.53 -11.64
N PRO A 709 1.99 39.51 -10.98
CA PRO A 709 3.34 39.37 -10.44
C PRO A 709 3.36 38.33 -9.32
N LEU A 710 4.31 37.39 -9.39
CA LEU A 710 4.55 36.31 -8.41
C LEU A 710 3.27 35.50 -8.06
N ALA A 711 2.29 35.50 -8.95
CA ALA A 711 0.99 34.86 -8.76
C ALA A 711 1.14 33.33 -8.70
N THR A 712 2.06 32.77 -9.48
CA THR A 712 2.36 31.34 -9.45
C THR A 712 3.35 31.02 -8.33
N CYS A 713 2.91 30.22 -7.36
CA CYS A 713 3.76 29.64 -6.33
C CYS A 713 3.44 28.15 -6.19
N LEU A 714 4.49 27.35 -6.11
CA LEU A 714 4.42 25.90 -6.02
C LEU A 714 5.23 25.46 -4.79
N ALA A 715 4.69 24.52 -4.02
CA ALA A 715 5.32 23.96 -2.84
C ALA A 715 6.01 22.64 -3.18
N PHE A 716 7.24 22.48 -2.70
CA PHE A 716 8.09 21.33 -2.97
C PHE A 716 8.64 20.71 -1.68
N ARG A 717 8.97 19.43 -1.74
CA ARG A 717 9.76 18.74 -0.71
C ARG A 717 11.11 19.42 -0.52
N ARG A 718 11.68 19.30 0.69
CA ARG A 718 13.03 19.81 0.96
C ARG A 718 14.06 19.10 0.08
N GLY A 719 15.01 19.87 -0.44
CA GLY A 719 16.03 19.36 -1.36
C GLY A 719 15.54 19.23 -2.81
N ALA A 720 14.31 19.65 -3.12
CA ALA A 720 13.89 19.82 -4.51
C ALA A 720 14.82 20.79 -5.25
N THR A 721 14.91 20.61 -6.56
CA THR A 721 15.86 21.28 -7.44
C THR A 721 15.16 22.14 -8.48
N VAL A 722 15.94 22.93 -9.22
CA VAL A 722 15.44 23.71 -10.35
C VAL A 722 14.83 22.81 -11.45
N GLU A 723 15.36 21.61 -11.64
CA GLU A 723 14.81 20.61 -12.55
C GLU A 723 13.41 20.16 -12.12
N ASP A 724 13.16 20.01 -10.82
CA ASP A 724 11.84 19.64 -10.29
C ASP A 724 10.80 20.73 -10.59
N VAL A 725 11.18 22.01 -10.53
CA VAL A 725 10.28 23.12 -10.93
C VAL A 725 9.93 23.02 -12.41
N PHE A 726 10.90 22.67 -13.27
CA PHE A 726 10.62 22.45 -14.69
C PHE A 726 9.65 21.28 -14.89
N ILE A 727 9.86 20.15 -14.22
CA ILE A 727 8.97 18.98 -14.32
C ILE A 727 7.56 19.36 -13.82
N ALA A 728 7.46 20.11 -12.72
CA ALA A 728 6.19 20.61 -12.18
C ALA A 728 5.44 21.51 -13.16
N LEU A 729 6.14 22.40 -13.87
CA LEU A 729 5.56 23.23 -14.93
C LEU A 729 5.15 22.41 -16.16
N LYS A 730 5.93 21.39 -16.52
CA LYS A 730 5.63 20.47 -17.63
C LYS A 730 4.34 19.71 -17.39
N ARG A 731 4.15 19.14 -16.17
CA ARG A 731 2.89 18.49 -15.75
C ARG A 731 1.68 19.44 -15.80
N ARG A 732 1.91 20.75 -15.65
CA ARG A 732 0.89 21.81 -15.68
C ARG A 732 0.67 22.42 -17.08
N GLY A 733 0.98 21.67 -18.14
CA GLY A 733 0.77 22.07 -19.53
C GLY A 733 1.97 22.75 -20.20
N GLY A 734 3.15 22.73 -19.57
CA GLY A 734 4.41 23.09 -20.21
C GLY A 734 4.87 22.03 -21.22
N GLY A 735 5.39 22.45 -22.37
CA GLY A 735 5.93 21.55 -23.39
C GLY A 735 7.45 21.68 -23.57
N GLY A 736 8.06 20.65 -24.15
CA GLY A 736 9.47 20.63 -24.52
C GLY A 736 10.43 20.07 -23.46
N ASP A 737 11.71 20.32 -23.69
CA ASP A 737 12.84 19.94 -22.85
C ASP A 737 13.46 21.17 -22.18
N PHE A 738 14.09 20.95 -21.03
CA PHE A 738 14.77 21.99 -20.28
C PHE A 738 15.90 22.59 -21.12
N VAL A 739 15.93 23.92 -21.25
CA VAL A 739 17.02 24.65 -21.94
C VAL A 739 17.87 25.40 -20.94
N ARG A 740 17.24 26.24 -20.11
CA ARG A 740 17.91 27.02 -19.07
C ARG A 740 16.93 27.47 -18.00
N ALA A 741 17.46 27.80 -16.83
CA ALA A 741 16.76 28.53 -15.80
C ALA A 741 17.57 29.75 -15.39
N ASP A 742 16.91 30.89 -15.28
CA ASP A 742 17.48 32.13 -14.75
C ASP A 742 16.81 32.42 -13.41
N ALA A 743 17.59 32.57 -12.34
CA ALA A 743 17.10 32.84 -10.99
C ALA A 743 17.43 34.27 -10.56
N LEU A 744 16.55 34.84 -9.74
CA LEU A 744 16.74 36.13 -9.08
C LEU A 744 17.18 35.90 -7.62
N SER A 745 18.17 36.65 -7.15
CA SER A 745 18.57 36.63 -5.74
C SER A 745 17.45 37.12 -4.82
N ALA A 746 17.51 36.75 -3.54
CA ALA A 746 16.46 37.09 -2.57
C ALA A 746 16.20 38.61 -2.44
N ASP A 747 17.22 39.44 -2.64
CA ASP A 747 17.16 40.90 -2.61
C ASP A 747 16.91 41.55 -3.98
N GLY A 748 16.81 40.76 -5.04
CA GLY A 748 16.59 41.24 -6.41
C GLY A 748 17.81 41.87 -7.09
N SER A 749 18.97 41.94 -6.41
CA SER A 749 20.14 42.67 -6.90
C SER A 749 20.90 41.92 -7.99
N LYS A 750 20.82 40.58 -8.03
CA LYS A 750 21.57 39.73 -8.95
C LYS A 750 20.66 38.76 -9.70
N ARG A 751 20.94 38.62 -11.00
CA ARG A 751 20.40 37.55 -11.84
C ARG A 751 21.51 36.56 -12.13
N ARG A 752 21.26 35.28 -11.94
CA ARG A 752 22.21 34.21 -12.27
C ARG A 752 21.52 33.11 -13.04
N GLN A 753 22.28 32.46 -13.91
CA GLN A 753 21.83 31.22 -14.53
C GLN A 753 21.91 30.10 -13.48
N ALA A 754 20.77 29.49 -13.18
CA ALA A 754 20.68 28.37 -12.25
C ALA A 754 20.86 27.04 -13.01
N LYS A 755 21.60 26.11 -12.42
CA LYS A 755 21.79 24.78 -12.99
C LYS A 755 20.60 23.88 -12.62
N PRO A 756 20.26 22.86 -13.42
CA PRO A 756 19.17 21.93 -13.11
C PRO A 756 19.25 21.33 -11.69
N LYS A 757 20.47 20.98 -11.26
CA LYS A 757 20.75 20.36 -9.95
C LYS A 757 20.89 21.34 -8.79
N ASP A 758 20.77 22.64 -9.04
CA ASP A 758 20.83 23.62 -7.95
C ASP A 758 19.62 23.42 -7.04
N PRO A 759 19.80 23.34 -5.71
CA PRO A 759 18.69 23.18 -4.78
C PRO A 759 17.83 24.44 -4.74
N LEU A 760 16.54 24.26 -4.45
CA LEU A 760 15.63 25.36 -4.17
C LEU A 760 15.93 25.97 -2.79
N GLY A 761 15.96 27.30 -2.75
CA GLY A 761 16.24 28.11 -1.57
C GLY A 761 16.07 29.60 -1.89
N ALA A 762 16.55 30.48 -1.02
CA ALA A 762 16.30 31.93 -1.14
C ALA A 762 16.75 32.51 -2.50
N ASP A 763 17.92 32.10 -3.00
CA ASP A 763 18.51 32.60 -4.27
C ASP A 763 18.04 31.83 -5.52
N THR A 764 17.13 30.88 -5.36
CA THR A 764 16.54 30.08 -6.45
C THR A 764 15.02 30.01 -6.32
N ALA A 765 14.42 30.76 -5.40
CA ALA A 765 12.97 30.77 -5.18
C ALA A 765 12.23 31.44 -6.34
N VAL A 766 12.73 32.56 -6.87
CA VAL A 766 12.14 33.23 -8.04
C VAL A 766 12.94 32.85 -9.28
N LEU A 767 12.32 32.12 -10.20
CA LEU A 767 13.02 31.60 -11.37
C LEU A 767 12.21 31.67 -12.66
N LYS A 768 12.89 31.92 -13.78
CA LYS A 768 12.35 31.80 -15.13
C LYS A 768 12.92 30.56 -15.78
N VAL A 769 12.05 29.56 -15.99
CA VAL A 769 12.41 28.33 -16.72
C VAL A 769 12.11 28.49 -18.20
N SER A 770 13.10 28.23 -19.04
CA SER A 770 13.00 28.24 -20.50
C SER A 770 13.06 26.81 -21.04
N SER A 771 12.19 26.49 -21.99
CA SER A 771 12.15 25.20 -22.70
C SER A 771 12.29 25.40 -24.21
N ASN A 772 12.67 24.33 -24.92
CA ASN A 772 12.87 24.37 -26.38
C ASN A 772 11.56 24.53 -27.17
N ARG A 773 10.43 24.17 -26.57
CA ARG A 773 9.09 24.36 -27.12
C ARG A 773 8.38 25.40 -26.27
N LYS A 774 8.07 26.56 -26.86
CA LYS A 774 7.37 27.63 -26.14
C LYS A 774 6.00 27.14 -25.67
N ALA A 775 5.83 26.99 -24.37
CA ALA A 775 4.53 26.74 -23.77
C ALA A 775 3.59 27.95 -24.03
N ALA A 776 2.27 27.74 -24.03
CA ALA A 776 1.29 28.79 -24.32
C ALA A 776 1.50 30.06 -23.46
N TRP A 777 1.91 29.90 -22.20
CA TRP A 777 2.19 31.00 -21.27
C TRP A 777 3.51 31.75 -21.56
N GLN A 778 4.48 31.13 -22.24
CA GLN A 778 5.72 31.79 -22.69
C GLN A 778 5.49 32.63 -23.96
N GLN A 779 4.46 32.33 -24.75
CA GLN A 779 4.15 33.03 -26.00
C GLN A 779 3.51 34.41 -25.78
N GLN A 780 2.93 34.66 -24.61
CA GLN A 780 2.33 35.96 -24.26
C GLN A 780 3.38 37.02 -23.85
N SER A 781 4.57 37.00 -24.44
CA SER A 781 5.64 37.98 -24.23
C SER A 781 5.56 39.10 -25.28
N GLY A 782 4.35 39.64 -25.49
CA GLY A 782 4.14 40.93 -26.16
C GLY A 782 3.83 42.00 -25.10
N PRO A 783 4.23 43.26 -25.29
CA PRO A 783 3.86 44.33 -24.38
C PRO A 783 2.33 44.45 -24.34
N ALA A 784 1.77 44.43 -23.13
CA ALA A 784 0.36 44.75 -22.88
C ALA A 784 0.16 46.27 -22.89
#